data_AF-A0A364KW60-F1
#
_entry.id   AF-A0A364KW60-F1
#
_cell.length_a   1.000
_cell.length_b   1.000
_cell.length_c   1.000
_cell.angle_alpha   90.00
_cell.angle_beta   90.00
_cell.angle_gamma   90.00
#
_symmetry.space_group_name_H-M   'P 1'
#
loop_
_entity.id
_entity.type
_entity.pdbx_description
1 polymer ?
#
loop_
_entity_poly.entity_id
_entity_poly.type
_entity_poly.pdbx_seq_one_letter_code
_entity_poly.pdbx_strand_id
1 'polypeptide(L)'
;MEDFPEGQSPKRKRLSYACNYCRLKKTRCDEQQPSCQNCTRAGVECITTDKRRAGAIVSSRRRTSALPEASPTLPNSIRSSEPEPEPEPESEPIPVSSYVPTSYDQNLLPAAPPSWKRRWVKTERLPMMPRFLGSSMFGAMTGWLELAFYRLKAPQDFDIPRRISHYSKSWLPVGVPNLPPAEEAQEYCRLYRTTLHPLFPVLSNKTFEDVSELLCPSVDTLNTPKEKDHTPLQALSYLILTVGLKTLDDSAHSREELAFSYISYCNTLLGRLVACRCLMSVQAILLFAIIIRSCDQIAWAWDVLTMGVSMAQSLGINESGYGMNDEDQAASEDEDEKRQTWWCMYVFEKILALECGHVSTIWDGELSAVSLTLTRSDSQPSDQETYRLAAVSLANVLHELQERSARTWHREEWLPQTVEEAIREKITTGGDLGLLLQGWRDSLPSELLPGYSSVAMQQQSSFLIFYYYYAIMLSKRSTLVIDRQELQDKVDQHGRRKPWHSLLSNTVALTVEAAREMIKLFASLVGNGHPDFLTTLTSPLVATYALAVHVCREPNSLMSRSDYELMKVGMELTIRHYQGHSTIEEIILFMQSLERYTLQRLSRARDIYSSAGGQSFVSPSAMLPSVAMHEPAPDMSRLDPLSVTASSVPQEEWNSASLDWLGWDWNDLSHLFLRGE
;
A
#
# COMPACT_ATOMS: atom_id res chain seq x y z
N MET A 1 -82.29 21.79 -13.27
CA MET A 1 -80.91 21.27 -13.37
C MET A 1 -80.06 22.23 -12.59
N GLU A 2 -79.51 21.78 -11.47
CA GLU A 2 -78.59 22.53 -10.63
C GLU A 2 -77.41 21.60 -10.38
N ASP A 3 -76.22 21.98 -10.86
CA ASP A 3 -75.05 21.11 -10.84
C ASP A 3 -74.37 21.13 -9.47
N PHE A 4 -74.05 19.94 -8.95
CA PHE A 4 -73.25 19.80 -7.74
C PHE A 4 -71.75 19.82 -8.08
N PRO A 5 -70.91 20.56 -7.33
CA PRO A 5 -69.52 20.81 -7.71
C PRO A 5 -68.59 19.60 -7.48
N GLU A 6 -67.61 19.42 -8.37
CA GLU A 6 -66.61 18.36 -8.26
C GLU A 6 -65.70 18.52 -7.02
N GLY A 7 -65.65 17.48 -6.19
CA GLY A 7 -64.80 17.44 -4.99
C GLY A 7 -63.31 17.29 -5.34
N GLN A 8 -62.52 18.36 -5.17
CA GLN A 8 -61.08 18.33 -5.41
C GLN A 8 -60.37 17.31 -4.51
N SER A 9 -59.69 16.34 -5.13
CA SER A 9 -58.89 15.34 -4.39
C SER A 9 -57.75 16.00 -3.58
N PRO A 10 -57.49 15.56 -2.33
CA PRO A 10 -56.55 16.24 -1.44
C PRO A 10 -55.10 16.16 -1.95
N LYS A 11 -54.47 17.33 -2.13
CA LYS A 11 -53.08 17.46 -2.60
C LYS A 11 -52.11 16.67 -1.71
N ARG A 12 -51.62 15.53 -2.22
CA ARG A 12 -50.81 14.55 -1.48
C ARG A 12 -49.47 15.16 -1.03
N LYS A 13 -49.23 15.19 0.29
CA LYS A 13 -48.02 15.79 0.90
C LYS A 13 -46.73 15.10 0.37
N ARG A 14 -45.67 15.89 0.15
CA ARG A 14 -44.36 15.42 -0.35
C ARG A 14 -43.62 14.64 0.74
N LEU A 15 -43.18 13.42 0.40
CA LEU A 15 -42.39 12.55 1.29
C LEU A 15 -40.94 13.02 1.36
N SER A 16 -40.28 12.81 2.51
CA SER A 16 -38.82 12.92 2.63
C SER A 16 -38.11 11.64 2.18
N TYR A 17 -38.68 10.47 2.48
CA TYR A 17 -38.06 9.17 2.18
C TYR A 17 -39.08 8.16 1.61
N ALA A 18 -38.81 7.63 0.40
CA ALA A 18 -39.45 6.42 -0.12
C ALA A 18 -38.87 5.16 0.56
N CYS A 19 -39.61 4.06 0.60
CA CYS A 19 -39.12 2.77 1.14
C CYS A 19 -38.06 2.11 0.25
N ASN A 20 -37.31 1.17 0.81
CA ASN A 20 -36.14 0.58 0.17
C ASN A 20 -36.50 -0.19 -1.12
N TYR A 21 -37.61 -0.95 -1.11
CA TYR A 21 -38.10 -1.66 -2.29
C TYR A 21 -38.49 -0.71 -3.45
N CYS A 22 -39.26 0.36 -3.16
CA CYS A 22 -39.64 1.33 -4.18
C CYS A 22 -38.42 2.11 -4.72
N ARG A 23 -37.42 2.42 -3.89
CA ARG A 23 -36.14 2.99 -4.35
C ARG A 23 -35.43 2.04 -5.33
N LEU A 24 -35.31 0.75 -4.97
CA LEU A 24 -34.63 -0.26 -5.79
C LEU A 24 -35.31 -0.46 -7.15
N LYS A 25 -36.65 -0.52 -7.17
CA LYS A 25 -37.45 -0.61 -8.41
C LYS A 25 -37.64 0.73 -9.14
N LYS A 26 -37.08 1.83 -8.63
CA LYS A 26 -37.27 3.22 -9.12
C LYS A 26 -38.76 3.62 -9.25
N THR A 27 -39.66 3.01 -8.47
CA THR A 27 -41.10 3.28 -8.49
C THR A 27 -41.54 4.25 -7.40
N ARG A 28 -42.70 4.88 -7.59
CA ARG A 28 -43.27 5.84 -6.62
C ARG A 28 -43.83 5.10 -5.39
N CYS A 29 -43.28 5.41 -4.22
CA CYS A 29 -43.82 4.98 -2.93
C CYS A 29 -45.08 5.79 -2.56
N ASP A 30 -46.10 5.10 -2.05
CA ASP A 30 -47.42 5.66 -1.69
C ASP A 30 -47.57 6.00 -0.19
N GLU A 31 -46.62 5.58 0.66
CA GLU A 31 -46.56 5.84 2.11
C GLU A 31 -47.74 5.31 2.96
N GLN A 32 -48.44 4.26 2.50
CA GLN A 32 -49.31 3.52 3.39
C GLN A 32 -48.50 2.85 4.53
N GLN A 33 -49.13 2.76 5.70
CA GLN A 33 -48.60 2.15 6.92
C GLN A 33 -49.53 0.99 7.32
N PRO A 34 -49.01 -0.15 7.81
CA PRO A 34 -47.59 -0.46 8.04
C PRO A 34 -46.78 -0.71 6.76
N SER A 35 -47.43 -1.07 5.65
CA SER A 35 -46.79 -1.35 4.37
C SER A 35 -47.37 -0.51 3.23
N CYS A 36 -46.50 -0.06 2.32
CA CYS A 36 -46.88 0.63 1.09
C CYS A 36 -47.45 -0.35 0.06
N GLN A 37 -48.40 0.09 -0.78
CA GLN A 37 -49.15 -0.79 -1.66
C GLN A 37 -48.26 -1.61 -2.62
N ASN A 38 -47.13 -1.06 -3.06
CA ASN A 38 -46.15 -1.79 -3.90
C ASN A 38 -45.40 -2.89 -3.12
N CYS A 39 -45.06 -2.67 -1.85
CA CYS A 39 -44.46 -3.72 -1.00
C CYS A 39 -45.47 -4.84 -0.72
N THR A 40 -46.70 -4.47 -0.39
CA THR A 40 -47.79 -5.42 -0.11
C THR A 40 -48.12 -6.30 -1.32
N ARG A 41 -48.18 -5.72 -2.54
CA ARG A 41 -48.37 -6.47 -3.79
C ARG A 41 -47.19 -7.39 -4.15
N ALA A 42 -45.98 -7.06 -3.68
CA ALA A 42 -44.77 -7.84 -3.94
C ALA A 42 -44.44 -8.86 -2.83
N GLY A 43 -45.22 -8.92 -1.75
CA GLY A 43 -44.97 -9.81 -0.62
C GLY A 43 -43.71 -9.51 0.20
N VAL A 44 -43.19 -8.27 0.14
CA VAL A 44 -41.93 -7.86 0.78
C VAL A 44 -42.12 -6.86 1.91
N GLU A 45 -41.21 -6.86 2.88
CA GLU A 45 -41.25 -5.95 4.02
C GLU A 45 -40.98 -4.48 3.62
N CYS A 46 -41.74 -3.54 4.20
CA CYS A 46 -41.73 -2.13 3.80
C CYS A 46 -40.68 -1.26 4.51
N ILE A 47 -39.48 -1.80 4.72
CA ILE A 47 -38.39 -1.12 5.45
C ILE A 47 -37.98 0.17 4.74
N THR A 48 -37.66 1.20 5.52
CA THR A 48 -37.12 2.49 5.04
C THR A 48 -35.89 2.87 5.86
N THR A 49 -34.72 2.94 5.23
CA THR A 49 -33.46 3.38 5.87
C THR A 49 -32.97 4.72 5.33
N ASP A 50 -32.20 5.47 6.12
CA ASP A 50 -31.50 6.66 5.63
C ASP A 50 -30.18 6.24 4.94
N LYS A 51 -29.80 6.91 3.85
CA LYS A 51 -28.47 6.77 3.23
C LYS A 51 -27.38 7.49 4.03
N ARG A 52 -27.72 8.50 4.82
CA ARG A 52 -26.77 9.32 5.61
C ARG A 52 -26.42 8.74 6.97
N ARG A 53 -27.12 7.69 7.42
CA ARG A 53 -26.85 6.95 8.66
C ARG A 53 -27.10 5.46 8.41
N ALA A 54 -26.03 4.73 8.08
CA ALA A 54 -26.10 3.28 7.85
C ALA A 54 -26.72 2.57 9.07
N GLY A 55 -27.64 1.63 8.83
CA GLY A 55 -28.36 0.89 9.88
C GLY A 55 -29.55 1.62 10.52
N ALA A 56 -29.73 2.94 10.32
CA ALA A 56 -30.85 3.66 10.92
C ALA A 56 -32.18 3.40 10.20
N ILE A 57 -33.11 2.71 10.87
CA ILE A 57 -34.49 2.53 10.41
C ILE A 57 -35.28 3.83 10.69
N VAL A 58 -35.90 4.38 9.64
CA VAL A 58 -36.65 5.65 9.71
C VAL A 58 -38.12 5.34 10.01
N SER A 59 -38.51 5.49 11.29
CA SER A 59 -39.88 5.24 11.75
C SER A 59 -40.91 6.24 11.21
N SER A 60 -40.55 7.53 11.10
CA SER A 60 -41.39 8.56 10.50
C SER A 60 -40.90 8.95 9.11
N ARG A 61 -41.70 8.64 8.08
CA ARG A 61 -41.46 9.00 6.67
C ARG A 61 -41.92 10.42 6.30
N ARG A 62 -42.47 11.17 7.28
CA ARG A 62 -42.98 12.54 7.12
C ARG A 62 -42.03 13.56 7.75
N ARG A 63 -41.94 14.71 7.10
CA ARG A 63 -41.28 15.91 7.64
C ARG A 63 -42.07 16.39 8.86
N THR A 64 -41.48 16.28 10.06
CA THR A 64 -42.01 16.93 11.26
C THR A 64 -41.88 18.45 11.13
N SER A 65 -42.92 19.17 11.53
CA SER A 65 -43.00 20.64 11.44
C SER A 65 -43.53 21.23 12.75
N ALA A 66 -42.81 20.98 13.84
CA ALA A 66 -42.96 21.60 15.14
C ALA A 66 -41.64 21.41 15.93
N LEU A 67 -41.29 22.39 16.76
CA LEU A 67 -40.36 22.20 17.88
C LEU A 67 -41.12 21.51 19.03
N PRO A 68 -40.50 20.63 19.84
CA PRO A 68 -41.20 20.02 20.98
C PRO A 68 -41.43 21.02 22.11
N GLU A 69 -42.67 21.15 22.55
CA GLU A 69 -43.03 21.85 23.79
C GLU A 69 -42.57 21.03 25.02
N ALA A 70 -42.25 21.69 26.13
CA ALA A 70 -41.71 21.06 27.34
C ALA A 70 -42.53 21.40 28.59
N SER A 71 -42.74 20.41 29.48
CA SER A 71 -43.32 20.54 30.83
C SER A 71 -43.25 19.21 31.58
N PRO A 72 -43.28 19.16 32.93
CA PRO A 72 -42.99 20.20 33.96
C PRO A 72 -41.85 19.67 34.93
N THR A 73 -41.64 19.96 36.23
CA THR A 73 -42.39 20.69 37.29
C THR A 73 -41.50 21.18 38.47
N LEU A 74 -41.01 22.43 38.44
CA LEU A 74 -40.62 23.24 39.64
C LEU A 74 -39.48 22.72 40.60
N PRO A 75 -39.02 23.48 41.62
CA PRO A 75 -39.37 24.85 42.02
C PRO A 75 -38.22 25.90 42.11
N ASN A 76 -38.66 27.16 42.00
CA ASN A 76 -38.00 28.46 42.18
C ASN A 76 -36.93 28.62 43.29
N SER A 77 -35.97 29.55 43.04
CA SER A 77 -35.76 30.71 43.93
C SER A 77 -34.97 31.87 43.29
N ILE A 78 -35.54 33.09 43.39
CA ILE A 78 -34.88 34.40 43.67
C ILE A 78 -33.82 34.94 42.67
N ARG A 79 -33.72 36.24 42.31
CA ARG A 79 -34.69 37.36 42.17
C ARG A 79 -33.96 38.54 41.45
N SER A 80 -34.62 39.20 40.50
CA SER A 80 -34.30 40.46 39.79
C SER A 80 -33.14 41.38 40.26
N SER A 81 -32.32 41.84 39.30
CA SER A 81 -31.94 43.26 39.11
C SER A 81 -31.20 43.50 37.78
N GLU A 82 -31.69 44.43 36.95
CA GLU A 82 -30.95 45.02 35.82
C GLU A 82 -30.28 46.34 36.27
N PRO A 83 -29.16 46.75 35.64
CA PRO A 83 -28.74 48.14 35.54
C PRO A 83 -28.74 48.67 34.09
N GLU A 84 -28.94 49.98 33.92
CA GLU A 84 -28.79 50.72 32.66
C GLU A 84 -27.30 50.92 32.24
N PRO A 85 -27.02 51.30 30.98
CA PRO A 85 -25.66 51.44 30.48
C PRO A 85 -24.99 52.79 30.82
N GLU A 86 -23.68 52.75 31.07
CA GLU A 86 -22.78 53.92 31.12
C GLU A 86 -21.61 53.76 30.12
N PRO A 87 -20.91 54.84 29.74
CA PRO A 87 -20.37 54.99 28.38
C PRO A 87 -18.98 54.36 28.12
N GLU A 88 -18.67 54.24 26.82
CA GLU A 88 -17.40 53.75 26.27
C GLU A 88 -16.20 54.66 26.64
N PRO A 89 -15.09 54.11 27.15
CA PRO A 89 -13.77 54.72 27.05
C PRO A 89 -13.09 54.36 25.71
N GLU A 90 -12.22 55.25 25.24
CA GLU A 90 -11.61 55.18 23.90
C GLU A 90 -10.72 53.94 23.70
N SER A 91 -10.78 53.33 22.52
CA SER A 91 -9.98 52.15 22.20
C SER A 91 -8.54 52.50 21.85
N GLU A 92 -7.59 52.24 22.75
CA GLU A 92 -6.18 52.09 22.35
C GLU A 92 -6.03 50.97 21.31
N PRO A 93 -5.12 51.10 20.33
CA PRO A 93 -4.93 50.08 19.31
C PRO A 93 -4.37 48.80 19.94
N ILE A 94 -5.20 47.75 19.97
CA ILE A 94 -4.79 46.42 20.42
C ILE A 94 -3.51 46.03 19.67
N PRO A 95 -2.38 45.77 20.36
CA PRO A 95 -1.16 45.36 19.69
C PRO A 95 -1.45 44.06 18.94
N VAL A 96 -0.98 43.96 17.69
CA VAL A 96 -1.15 42.75 16.87
C VAL A 96 -0.32 41.64 17.49
N SER A 97 -0.92 40.96 18.47
CA SER A 97 -0.36 39.78 19.10
C SER A 97 -0.11 38.76 18.01
N SER A 98 1.17 38.41 17.83
CA SER A 98 1.59 37.39 16.90
C SER A 98 1.03 36.05 17.37
N TYR A 99 -0.20 35.75 16.95
CA TYR A 99 -0.90 34.51 17.25
C TYR A 99 -0.30 33.38 16.41
N VAL A 100 0.97 33.06 16.72
CA VAL A 100 1.57 31.77 16.40
C VAL A 100 0.58 30.73 16.89
N PRO A 101 0.03 29.88 16.01
CA PRO A 101 -0.86 28.82 16.44
C PRO A 101 -0.08 27.94 17.41
N THR A 102 -0.43 27.99 18.69
CA THR A 102 0.08 27.04 19.68
C THR A 102 -0.19 25.65 19.13
N SER A 103 0.85 24.81 19.09
CA SER A 103 0.83 23.51 18.44
C SER A 103 -0.46 22.76 18.74
N TYR A 104 -1.20 22.35 17.70
CA TYR A 104 -2.44 21.58 17.83
C TYR A 104 -2.20 20.40 18.76
N ASP A 105 -2.68 20.51 20.00
CA ASP A 105 -2.32 19.57 21.05
C ASP A 105 -3.00 18.22 20.75
N GLN A 106 -2.22 17.27 20.24
CA GLN A 106 -2.70 15.94 19.87
C GLN A 106 -3.21 15.14 21.08
N ASN A 107 -3.01 15.63 22.32
CA ASN A 107 -3.64 15.09 23.52
C ASN A 107 -5.16 15.40 23.59
N LEU A 108 -5.66 16.37 22.83
CA LEU A 108 -7.10 16.68 22.71
C LEU A 108 -7.84 15.78 21.72
N LEU A 109 -7.13 15.04 20.86
CA LEU A 109 -7.73 13.92 20.13
C LEU A 109 -7.97 12.78 21.12
N PRO A 110 -9.19 12.21 21.21
CA PRO A 110 -9.47 11.13 22.15
C PRO A 110 -8.55 9.96 21.85
N ALA A 111 -7.71 9.60 22.84
CA ALA A 111 -6.61 8.66 22.65
C ALA A 111 -7.08 7.38 21.95
N ALA A 112 -6.53 7.14 20.76
CA ALA A 112 -6.87 5.96 19.97
C ALA A 112 -6.75 4.71 20.85
N PRO A 113 -7.78 3.84 20.92
CA PRO A 113 -7.74 2.69 21.80
C PRO A 113 -6.50 1.84 21.45
N PRO A 114 -5.75 1.34 22.45
CA PRO A 114 -4.57 0.52 22.19
C PRO A 114 -4.93 -0.64 21.26
N SER A 115 -3.94 -1.13 20.51
CA SER A 115 -4.04 -2.25 19.57
C SER A 115 -4.99 -3.37 20.02
N TRP A 116 -4.76 -3.93 21.20
CA TRP A 116 -5.58 -4.99 21.82
C TRP A 116 -7.00 -4.57 22.24
N LYS A 117 -7.34 -3.27 22.22
CA LYS A 117 -8.71 -2.72 22.31
C LYS A 117 -9.32 -2.38 20.94
N ARG A 118 -8.58 -2.40 19.83
CA ARG A 118 -9.17 -2.34 18.47
C ARG A 118 -10.08 -3.56 18.30
N ARG A 119 -11.29 -3.37 17.76
CA ARG A 119 -12.36 -4.40 17.78
C ARG A 119 -11.90 -5.75 17.23
N TRP A 120 -11.06 -5.74 16.19
CA TRP A 120 -10.60 -6.95 15.49
C TRP A 120 -9.54 -7.78 16.26
N VAL A 121 -8.72 -7.20 17.15
CA VAL A 121 -7.79 -8.01 17.97
C VAL A 121 -8.55 -8.84 19.01
N LYS A 122 -9.76 -8.39 19.38
CA LYS A 122 -10.69 -9.12 20.26
C LYS A 122 -11.65 -10.05 19.51
N THR A 123 -11.66 -10.04 18.18
CA THR A 123 -12.37 -11.06 17.41
C THR A 123 -11.43 -12.23 17.13
N GLU A 124 -11.93 -13.46 17.23
CA GLU A 124 -11.19 -14.67 16.85
C GLU A 124 -11.00 -14.81 15.32
N ARG A 125 -11.26 -13.74 14.56
CA ARG A 125 -11.10 -13.65 13.11
C ARG A 125 -9.66 -13.35 12.74
N LEU A 126 -9.25 -13.82 11.56
CA LEU A 126 -8.04 -13.39 10.88
C LEU A 126 -8.45 -12.63 9.62
N PRO A 127 -8.22 -11.30 9.52
CA PRO A 127 -8.44 -10.60 8.26
C PRO A 127 -7.52 -11.16 7.18
N MET A 128 -8.06 -11.31 5.96
CA MET A 128 -7.23 -11.57 4.76
C MET A 128 -6.31 -10.37 4.49
N MET A 129 -6.86 -9.16 4.65
CA MET A 129 -6.12 -7.90 4.63
C MET A 129 -6.85 -6.88 5.51
N PRO A 130 -6.27 -6.41 6.62
CA PRO A 130 -6.86 -5.36 7.43
C PRO A 130 -6.68 -3.99 6.75
N ARG A 131 -7.66 -3.08 6.91
CA ARG A 131 -7.44 -1.67 6.57
C ARG A 131 -6.50 -1.03 7.59
N PHE A 132 -5.45 -0.37 7.14
CA PHE A 132 -4.44 0.21 8.03
C PHE A 132 -4.83 1.63 8.45
N LEU A 133 -5.54 1.71 9.58
CA LEU A 133 -5.88 2.97 10.26
C LEU A 133 -4.67 3.49 11.08
N GLY A 134 -3.54 3.74 10.41
CA GLY A 134 -2.30 4.21 11.02
C GLY A 134 -1.50 5.07 10.05
N SER A 135 -0.73 6.03 10.58
CA SER A 135 0.04 6.99 9.78
C SER A 135 1.33 6.43 9.18
N SER A 136 1.74 5.22 9.56
CA SER A 136 3.07 4.65 9.28
C SER A 136 3.04 3.12 9.16
N MET A 137 3.92 2.58 8.33
CA MET A 137 4.09 1.15 8.05
C MET A 137 4.68 0.39 9.22
N PHE A 138 5.55 1.02 10.03
CA PHE A 138 5.97 0.42 11.30
C PHE A 138 4.76 0.11 12.18
N GLY A 139 3.87 1.09 12.38
CA GLY A 139 2.63 0.91 13.15
C GLY A 139 1.66 -0.08 12.51
N ALA A 140 1.55 -0.07 11.17
CA ALA A 140 0.70 -0.97 10.40
C ALA A 140 1.14 -2.45 10.54
N MET A 141 2.44 -2.73 10.41
CA MET A 141 2.98 -4.08 10.50
C MET A 141 3.09 -4.59 11.93
N THR A 142 3.39 -3.70 12.90
CA THR A 142 3.41 -4.06 14.34
C THR A 142 2.04 -4.58 14.77
N GLY A 143 0.95 -3.96 14.29
CA GLY A 143 -0.42 -4.41 14.53
C GLY A 143 -0.73 -5.84 14.05
N TRP A 144 0.01 -6.38 13.08
CA TRP A 144 -0.10 -7.79 12.69
C TRP A 144 0.73 -8.69 13.62
N LEU A 145 1.95 -8.28 14.00
CA LEU A 145 2.80 -9.04 14.92
C LEU A 145 2.15 -9.19 16.30
N GLU A 146 1.46 -8.15 16.78
CA GLU A 146 0.62 -8.19 17.99
C GLU A 146 -0.45 -9.28 17.94
N LEU A 147 -1.21 -9.35 16.83
CA LEU A 147 -2.23 -10.37 16.61
C LEU A 147 -1.63 -11.78 16.54
N ALA A 148 -0.44 -11.91 15.94
CA ALA A 148 0.30 -13.17 15.86
C ALA A 148 0.78 -13.64 17.23
N PHE A 149 1.44 -12.78 18.00
CA PHE A 149 1.95 -13.10 19.34
C PHE A 149 0.82 -13.34 20.36
N TYR A 150 -0.32 -12.64 20.22
CA TYR A 150 -1.53 -12.94 20.99
C TYR A 150 -2.03 -14.38 20.73
N ARG A 151 -2.11 -14.81 19.46
CA ARG A 151 -2.49 -16.19 19.10
C ARG A 151 -1.47 -17.24 19.53
N LEU A 152 -0.17 -16.94 19.44
CA LEU A 152 0.92 -17.78 19.95
C LEU A 152 1.03 -17.78 21.50
N LYS A 153 0.11 -17.10 22.21
CA LYS A 153 0.07 -16.98 23.68
C LYS A 153 1.40 -16.49 24.26
N ALA A 154 1.96 -15.46 23.65
CA ALA A 154 3.14 -14.77 24.18
C ALA A 154 2.85 -14.17 25.59
N PRO A 155 3.87 -14.02 26.45
CA PRO A 155 3.72 -13.32 27.73
C PRO A 155 3.22 -11.88 27.52
N GLN A 156 2.43 -11.38 28.47
CA GLN A 156 1.94 -9.99 28.43
C GLN A 156 3.06 -8.96 28.68
N ASP A 157 4.23 -9.40 29.13
CA ASP A 157 5.41 -8.59 29.44
C ASP A 157 6.18 -8.11 28.17
N PHE A 158 5.71 -8.50 26.97
CA PHE A 158 6.17 -7.91 25.71
C PHE A 158 5.53 -6.52 25.53
N ASP A 159 5.99 -5.54 26.32
CA ASP A 159 5.45 -4.17 26.28
C ASP A 159 5.96 -3.44 25.03
N ILE A 160 5.04 -3.23 24.09
CA ILE A 160 5.26 -2.55 22.83
C ILE A 160 5.10 -1.04 23.05
N PRO A 161 6.00 -0.17 22.54
CA PRO A 161 5.86 1.28 22.63
C PRO A 161 4.47 1.73 22.17
N ARG A 162 3.64 2.17 23.13
CA ARG A 162 2.17 2.22 22.97
C ARG A 162 1.68 3.33 22.02
N ARG A 163 2.59 4.20 21.62
CA ARG A 163 2.42 5.18 20.55
C ARG A 163 3.83 5.57 20.09
N ILE A 164 4.29 5.01 18.96
CA ILE A 164 5.36 5.66 18.21
C ILE A 164 4.87 7.06 17.87
N SER A 165 5.57 8.08 18.37
CA SER A 165 5.08 9.45 18.38
C SER A 165 5.33 10.12 17.01
N HIS A 166 4.50 9.76 16.03
CA HIS A 166 4.62 10.24 14.65
C HIS A 166 4.69 11.77 14.59
N TYR A 167 5.72 12.28 13.90
CA TYR A 167 6.21 13.66 13.96
C TYR A 167 5.14 14.75 14.13
N SER A 168 5.17 15.40 15.29
CA SER A 168 4.56 16.71 15.54
C SER A 168 5.61 17.83 15.68
N LYS A 169 6.75 17.73 14.96
CA LYS A 169 7.48 18.96 14.57
C LYS A 169 6.50 19.77 13.70
N SER A 170 6.44 21.09 13.89
CA SER A 170 5.48 21.93 13.15
C SER A 170 5.79 21.93 11.65
N TRP A 171 4.86 21.40 10.85
CA TRP A 171 4.91 21.32 9.37
C TRP A 171 4.73 22.68 8.67
N LEU A 172 5.17 23.76 9.33
CA LEU A 172 5.20 25.13 8.87
C LEU A 172 6.65 25.62 9.01
N PRO A 173 7.42 25.73 7.92
CA PRO A 173 8.75 26.31 7.98
C PRO A 173 8.63 27.82 8.23
N VAL A 174 9.62 28.38 8.96
CA VAL A 174 9.62 29.81 9.34
C VAL A 174 9.92 30.74 8.14
N GLY A 175 10.40 30.19 7.03
CA GLY A 175 10.65 30.88 5.78
C GLY A 175 10.96 29.92 4.63
N VAL A 176 11.40 30.45 3.50
CA VAL A 176 11.93 29.63 2.39
C VAL A 176 13.28 29.02 2.82
N PRO A 177 13.49 27.70 2.70
CA PRO A 177 14.79 27.09 2.99
C PRO A 177 15.90 27.61 2.06
N ASN A 178 17.15 27.58 2.53
CA ASN A 178 18.29 27.90 1.67
C ASN A 178 18.55 26.77 0.66
N LEU A 179 18.88 27.14 -0.57
CA LEU A 179 19.42 26.22 -1.58
C LEU A 179 20.88 25.87 -1.25
N PRO A 180 21.36 24.67 -1.64
CA PRO A 180 22.77 24.30 -1.47
C PRO A 180 23.65 24.99 -2.53
N PRO A 181 24.99 24.93 -2.40
CA PRO A 181 25.92 25.37 -3.44
C PRO A 181 25.63 24.72 -4.81
N ALA A 182 25.96 25.41 -5.90
CA ALA A 182 25.69 24.95 -7.27
C ALA A 182 26.25 23.55 -7.59
N GLU A 183 27.44 23.23 -7.07
CA GLU A 183 28.10 21.92 -7.23
C GLU A 183 27.33 20.80 -6.51
N GLU A 184 26.92 21.03 -5.26
CA GLU A 184 26.04 20.12 -4.51
C GLU A 184 24.66 19.97 -5.20
N ALA A 185 24.08 21.08 -5.68
CA ALA A 185 22.79 21.07 -6.36
C ALA A 185 22.81 20.19 -7.63
N GLN A 186 23.89 20.27 -8.42
CA GLN A 186 24.10 19.44 -9.61
C GLN A 186 24.30 17.97 -9.23
N GLU A 187 25.07 17.67 -8.19
CA GLU A 187 25.24 16.30 -7.69
C GLU A 187 23.92 15.71 -7.16
N TYR A 188 23.13 16.47 -6.40
CA TYR A 188 21.80 16.02 -5.95
C TYR A 188 20.84 15.76 -7.13
N CYS A 189 20.90 16.57 -8.20
CA CYS A 189 20.16 16.31 -9.44
C CYS A 189 20.67 15.05 -10.18
N ARG A 190 21.99 14.80 -10.19
CA ARG A 190 22.58 13.57 -10.74
C ARG A 190 22.11 12.34 -9.97
N LEU A 191 22.13 12.40 -8.63
CA LEU A 191 21.67 11.33 -7.76
C LEU A 191 20.19 11.01 -7.98
N TYR A 192 19.31 12.01 -8.13
CA TYR A 192 17.91 11.78 -8.52
C TYR A 192 17.79 10.98 -9.83
N ARG A 193 18.52 11.40 -10.88
CA ARG A 193 18.53 10.74 -12.19
C ARG A 193 19.02 9.28 -12.13
N THR A 194 19.90 8.94 -11.19
CA THR A 194 20.44 7.57 -11.04
C THR A 194 19.75 6.72 -9.96
N THR A 195 18.70 7.19 -9.30
CA THR A 195 18.10 6.48 -8.15
C THR A 195 16.58 6.37 -8.20
N LEU A 196 15.86 7.48 -8.42
CA LEU A 196 14.39 7.46 -8.44
C LEU A 196 13.85 7.50 -9.87
N HIS A 197 14.48 8.28 -10.75
CA HIS A 197 14.09 8.40 -12.15
C HIS A 197 14.07 7.05 -12.91
N PRO A 198 14.96 6.06 -12.70
CA PRO A 198 14.88 4.76 -13.38
C PRO A 198 13.61 3.96 -13.01
N LEU A 199 13.12 4.13 -11.79
CA LEU A 199 11.93 3.44 -11.27
C LEU A 199 10.63 4.20 -11.60
N PHE A 200 10.67 5.53 -11.50
CA PHE A 200 9.57 6.45 -11.78
C PHE A 200 10.10 7.64 -12.60
N PRO A 201 10.19 7.53 -13.94
CA PRO A 201 10.71 8.58 -14.80
C PRO A 201 9.71 9.72 -15.01
N VAL A 202 9.31 10.41 -13.94
CA VAL A 202 8.21 11.39 -13.92
C VAL A 202 8.53 12.69 -14.68
N LEU A 203 9.80 12.96 -15.00
CA LEU A 203 10.30 14.26 -15.49
C LEU A 203 11.12 14.11 -16.78
N SER A 204 10.92 15.02 -17.73
CA SER A 204 11.67 15.08 -18.99
C SER A 204 13.06 15.73 -18.86
N ASN A 205 13.91 15.56 -19.88
CA ASN A 205 15.21 16.25 -19.96
C ASN A 205 15.07 17.78 -19.88
N LYS A 206 14.11 18.34 -20.61
CA LYS A 206 13.68 19.75 -20.55
C LYS A 206 13.32 20.20 -19.13
N THR A 207 12.53 19.40 -18.40
CA THR A 207 12.20 19.70 -16.98
C THR A 207 13.44 19.71 -16.09
N PHE A 208 14.44 18.84 -16.33
CA PHE A 208 15.71 18.90 -15.61
C PHE A 208 16.58 20.11 -16.01
N GLU A 209 16.50 20.59 -17.25
CA GLU A 209 17.20 21.79 -17.72
C GLU A 209 16.60 23.05 -17.07
N ASP A 210 15.26 23.18 -17.04
CA ASP A 210 14.54 24.22 -16.30
C ASP A 210 14.91 24.23 -14.80
N VAL A 211 15.00 23.05 -14.17
CA VAL A 211 15.42 22.89 -12.77
C VAL A 211 16.89 23.30 -12.58
N SER A 212 17.76 22.94 -13.53
CA SER A 212 19.18 23.31 -13.50
C SER A 212 19.38 24.82 -13.63
N GLU A 213 18.62 25.50 -14.50
CA GLU A 213 18.66 26.97 -14.61
C GLU A 213 18.10 27.65 -13.34
N LEU A 214 17.03 27.13 -12.73
CA LEU A 214 16.49 27.70 -11.49
C LEU A 214 17.44 27.55 -10.29
N LEU A 215 18.21 26.44 -10.24
CA LEU A 215 19.20 26.18 -9.18
C LEU A 215 20.55 26.88 -9.43
N CYS A 216 20.94 27.03 -10.70
CA CYS A 216 22.21 27.64 -11.13
C CYS A 216 21.96 28.77 -12.14
N PRO A 217 21.30 29.88 -11.75
CA PRO A 217 20.92 30.94 -12.67
C PRO A 217 22.14 31.60 -13.33
N SER A 218 22.07 31.77 -14.65
CA SER A 218 23.10 32.50 -15.39
C SER A 218 23.04 34.00 -15.11
N VAL A 219 24.11 34.73 -15.44
CA VAL A 219 24.19 36.19 -15.29
C VAL A 219 23.10 36.89 -16.12
N ASP A 220 22.74 36.32 -17.27
CA ASP A 220 21.73 36.87 -18.18
C ASP A 220 20.29 36.64 -17.68
N THR A 221 20.02 35.49 -17.05
CA THR A 221 18.67 35.10 -16.59
C THR A 221 18.10 36.08 -15.56
N LEU A 222 18.96 36.76 -14.79
CA LEU A 222 18.58 37.73 -13.74
C LEU A 222 17.79 38.95 -14.25
N ASN A 223 17.80 39.23 -15.55
CA ASN A 223 17.18 40.42 -16.16
C ASN A 223 15.79 40.16 -16.77
N THR A 224 15.26 38.93 -16.70
CA THR A 224 13.97 38.58 -17.32
C THR A 224 12.76 38.82 -16.39
N PRO A 225 11.63 39.37 -16.89
CA PRO A 225 10.42 39.56 -16.08
C PRO A 225 9.73 38.21 -15.81
N LYS A 226 9.52 37.90 -14.54
CA LYS A 226 8.90 36.64 -14.08
C LYS A 226 7.37 36.68 -14.19
N GLU A 227 6.86 36.55 -15.41
CA GLU A 227 5.40 36.60 -15.69
C GLU A 227 4.64 35.29 -15.45
N LYS A 228 5.34 34.15 -15.30
CA LYS A 228 4.72 32.84 -15.01
C LYS A 228 4.83 32.48 -13.52
N ASP A 229 3.85 31.74 -13.00
CA ASP A 229 3.98 31.19 -11.65
C ASP A 229 4.97 30.00 -11.65
N HIS A 230 6.20 30.28 -11.21
CA HIS A 230 7.27 29.28 -11.12
C HIS A 230 7.10 28.27 -9.96
N THR A 231 6.01 28.33 -9.18
CA THR A 231 5.81 27.43 -8.02
C THR A 231 5.91 25.93 -8.34
N PRO A 232 5.39 25.40 -9.47
CA PRO A 232 5.56 23.99 -9.81
C PRO A 232 7.02 23.60 -10.05
N LEU A 233 7.77 24.43 -10.78
CA LEU A 233 9.20 24.22 -11.01
C LEU A 233 9.99 24.33 -9.70
N GLN A 234 9.69 25.32 -8.87
CA GLN A 234 10.31 25.50 -7.56
C GLN A 234 10.08 24.29 -6.64
N ALA A 235 8.85 23.76 -6.61
CA ALA A 235 8.54 22.53 -5.86
C ALA A 235 9.36 21.35 -6.39
N LEU A 236 9.39 21.13 -7.72
CA LEU A 236 10.21 20.09 -8.34
C LEU A 236 11.69 20.20 -7.95
N SER A 237 12.29 21.40 -8.00
CA SER A 237 13.66 21.64 -7.55
C SER A 237 13.90 21.17 -6.10
N TYR A 238 13.08 21.62 -5.14
CA TYR A 238 13.25 21.20 -3.73
C TYR A 238 13.04 19.70 -3.52
N LEU A 239 12.12 19.07 -4.26
CA LEU A 239 11.88 17.62 -4.19
C LEU A 239 13.06 16.81 -4.78
N ILE A 240 13.63 17.24 -5.91
CA ILE A 240 14.82 16.65 -6.52
C ILE A 240 16.03 16.77 -5.57
N LEU A 241 16.25 17.95 -4.98
CA LEU A 241 17.29 18.15 -3.97
C LEU A 241 17.07 17.28 -2.72
N THR A 242 15.81 17.05 -2.31
CA THR A 242 15.47 16.15 -1.19
C THR A 242 15.87 14.70 -1.46
N VAL A 243 15.63 14.20 -2.68
CA VAL A 243 16.03 12.86 -3.11
C VAL A 243 17.55 12.72 -3.10
N GLY A 244 18.27 13.70 -3.65
CA GLY A 244 19.74 13.72 -3.63
C GLY A 244 20.33 13.77 -2.22
N LEU A 245 19.82 14.67 -1.37
CA LEU A 245 20.24 14.79 0.04
C LEU A 245 20.06 13.49 0.82
N LYS A 246 18.89 12.83 0.70
CA LYS A 246 18.63 11.57 1.41
C LYS A 246 19.36 10.36 0.79
N THR A 247 19.82 10.45 -0.46
CA THR A 247 20.61 9.38 -1.12
C THR A 247 22.01 9.24 -0.50
N LEU A 248 22.56 10.30 0.11
CA LEU A 248 23.90 10.27 0.70
C LEU A 248 23.91 9.59 2.08
N ASP A 249 24.60 8.45 2.14
CA ASP A 249 24.66 7.49 3.25
C ASP A 249 25.56 7.93 4.43
N ASP A 250 25.47 9.20 4.84
CA ASP A 250 26.41 9.80 5.79
C ASP A 250 25.68 10.64 6.87
N SER A 251 26.05 10.40 8.12
CA SER A 251 25.20 10.58 9.32
C SER A 251 25.10 12.01 9.86
N ALA A 252 25.35 13.00 9.00
CA ALA A 252 25.19 14.41 9.32
C ALA A 252 23.71 14.78 9.53
N HIS A 253 23.27 14.85 10.79
CA HIS A 253 21.92 15.23 11.21
C HIS A 253 21.40 16.51 10.52
N SER A 254 22.30 17.45 10.21
CA SER A 254 22.02 18.69 9.46
C SER A 254 21.47 18.46 8.04
N ARG A 255 21.89 17.41 7.31
CA ARG A 255 21.32 17.08 5.99
C ARG A 255 19.90 16.55 6.10
N GLU A 256 19.59 15.78 7.15
CA GLU A 256 18.23 15.31 7.39
C GLU A 256 17.32 16.47 7.80
N GLU A 257 17.76 17.36 8.69
CA GLU A 257 16.98 18.56 9.03
C GLU A 257 16.76 19.47 7.80
N LEU A 258 17.74 19.56 6.90
CA LEU A 258 17.61 20.26 5.62
C LEU A 258 16.58 19.57 4.70
N ALA A 259 16.66 18.25 4.50
CA ALA A 259 15.70 17.48 3.72
C ALA A 259 14.27 17.56 4.30
N PHE A 260 14.13 17.51 5.63
CA PHE A 260 12.86 17.75 6.32
C PHE A 260 12.35 19.19 6.08
N SER A 261 13.23 20.19 6.08
CA SER A 261 12.86 21.57 5.77
C SER A 261 12.33 21.72 4.33
N TYR A 262 12.90 20.98 3.36
CA TYR A 262 12.45 20.99 1.96
C TYR A 262 11.10 20.29 1.81
N ILE A 263 10.89 19.15 2.47
CA ILE A 263 9.58 18.45 2.57
C ILE A 263 8.52 19.38 3.19
N SER A 264 8.86 20.05 4.28
CA SER A 264 7.99 21.01 4.98
C SER A 264 7.67 22.23 4.11
N TYR A 265 8.63 22.70 3.31
CA TYR A 265 8.39 23.80 2.36
C TYR A 265 7.49 23.37 1.19
N CYS A 266 7.71 22.20 0.60
CA CYS A 266 6.84 21.66 -0.45
C CYS A 266 5.39 21.46 0.02
N ASN A 267 5.18 21.11 1.30
CA ASN A 267 3.86 21.09 1.92
C ASN A 267 3.16 22.46 1.85
N THR A 268 3.88 23.57 2.09
CA THR A 268 3.30 24.92 1.97
C THR A 268 2.96 25.31 0.53
N LEU A 269 3.68 24.77 -0.45
CA LEU A 269 3.42 25.01 -1.87
C LEU A 269 2.23 24.20 -2.40
N LEU A 270 1.83 23.13 -1.73
CA LEU A 270 0.80 22.18 -2.19
C LEU A 270 -0.53 22.85 -2.60
N GLY A 271 -1.00 23.82 -1.81
CA GLY A 271 -2.21 24.59 -2.13
C GLY A 271 -2.09 25.44 -3.40
N ARG A 272 -0.87 25.89 -3.74
CA ARG A 272 -0.58 26.60 -5.00
C ARG A 272 -0.47 25.63 -6.17
N LEU A 273 0.16 24.45 -6.00
CA LEU A 273 0.21 23.41 -7.04
C LEU A 273 -1.20 23.01 -7.51
N VAL A 274 -2.12 22.81 -6.55
CA VAL A 274 -3.54 22.51 -6.81
C VAL A 274 -4.27 23.66 -7.52
N ALA A 275 -3.82 24.90 -7.36
CA ALA A 275 -4.35 26.08 -8.06
C ALA A 275 -3.73 26.28 -9.46
N CYS A 276 -2.45 25.94 -9.65
CA CYS A 276 -1.72 26.06 -10.92
C CYS A 276 -2.23 25.08 -11.99
N ARG A 277 -2.66 23.87 -11.58
CA ARG A 277 -3.34 22.88 -12.45
C ARG A 277 -2.64 22.59 -13.79
N CYS A 278 -1.33 22.41 -13.78
CA CYS A 278 -0.55 22.01 -14.96
C CYS A 278 0.12 20.63 -14.76
N LEU A 279 0.67 20.05 -15.83
CA LEU A 279 1.40 18.77 -15.80
C LEU A 279 2.51 18.79 -14.74
N MET A 280 3.32 19.85 -14.69
CA MET A 280 4.37 20.04 -13.66
C MET A 280 3.82 20.04 -12.23
N SER A 281 2.57 20.47 -12.02
CA SER A 281 1.92 20.41 -10.69
C SER A 281 1.51 18.99 -10.33
N VAL A 282 1.11 18.17 -11.31
CA VAL A 282 0.82 16.74 -11.13
C VAL A 282 2.12 15.96 -10.87
N GLN A 283 3.16 16.21 -11.66
CA GLN A 283 4.51 15.66 -11.48
C GLN A 283 5.08 16.00 -10.08
N ALA A 284 4.95 17.26 -9.64
CA ALA A 284 5.37 17.70 -8.31
C ALA A 284 4.60 16.99 -7.18
N ILE A 285 3.27 16.86 -7.30
CA ILE A 285 2.45 16.18 -6.28
C ILE A 285 2.76 14.68 -6.23
N LEU A 286 2.96 14.02 -7.38
CA LEU A 286 3.38 12.62 -7.45
C LEU A 286 4.73 12.39 -6.77
N LEU A 287 5.75 13.19 -7.14
CA LEU A 287 7.08 13.09 -6.55
C LEU A 287 7.05 13.39 -5.04
N PHE A 288 6.24 14.35 -4.60
CA PHE A 288 6.06 14.64 -3.18
C PHE A 288 5.44 13.46 -2.43
N ALA A 289 4.41 12.82 -2.99
CA ALA A 289 3.79 11.63 -2.40
C ALA A 289 4.76 10.44 -2.27
N ILE A 290 5.64 10.23 -3.26
CA ILE A 290 6.69 9.20 -3.22
C ILE A 290 7.71 9.52 -2.10
N ILE A 291 8.15 10.78 -1.98
CA ILE A 291 9.13 11.19 -0.97
C ILE A 291 8.57 11.04 0.45
N ILE A 292 7.34 11.51 0.72
CA ILE A 292 6.74 11.37 2.06
C ILE A 292 6.37 9.91 2.39
N ARG A 293 6.09 9.07 1.37
CA ARG A 293 5.99 7.62 1.54
C ARG A 293 7.32 6.98 1.94
N SER A 294 8.43 7.38 1.33
CA SER A 294 9.78 6.89 1.69
C SER A 294 10.26 7.39 3.06
N CYS A 295 9.56 8.36 3.66
CA CYS A 295 9.73 8.82 5.05
C CYS A 295 8.69 8.20 6.01
N ASP A 296 8.10 7.06 5.65
CA ASP A 296 7.05 6.30 6.35
C ASP A 296 5.78 7.09 6.76
N GLN A 297 5.48 8.22 6.10
CA GLN A 297 4.24 8.97 6.34
C GLN A 297 3.13 8.50 5.39
N ILE A 298 2.82 7.20 5.40
CA ILE A 298 1.97 6.56 4.38
C ILE A 298 0.57 7.17 4.27
N ALA A 299 -0.07 7.55 5.38
CA ALA A 299 -1.40 8.16 5.33
C ALA A 299 -1.36 9.54 4.61
N TRP A 300 -0.31 10.32 4.86
CA TRP A 300 -0.11 11.61 4.18
C TRP A 300 0.25 11.43 2.71
N ALA A 301 1.06 10.41 2.38
CA ALA A 301 1.33 10.02 0.99
C ALA A 301 0.04 9.71 0.23
N TRP A 302 -0.91 9.00 0.84
CA TRP A 302 -2.19 8.66 0.23
C TRP A 302 -3.07 9.90 -0.02
N ASP A 303 -3.18 10.79 0.96
CA ASP A 303 -3.98 12.02 0.84
C ASP A 303 -3.40 12.99 -0.22
N VAL A 304 -2.07 13.07 -0.33
CA VAL A 304 -1.38 13.85 -1.37
C VAL A 304 -1.52 13.18 -2.75
N LEU A 305 -1.32 11.87 -2.85
CA LEU A 305 -1.41 11.15 -4.12
C LEU A 305 -2.82 11.20 -4.72
N THR A 306 -3.86 10.93 -3.93
CA THR A 306 -5.25 10.91 -4.42
C THR A 306 -5.73 12.30 -4.88
N MET A 307 -5.19 13.37 -4.29
CA MET A 307 -5.36 14.74 -4.80
C MET A 307 -4.63 14.96 -6.13
N GLY A 308 -3.44 14.38 -6.31
CA GLY A 308 -2.72 14.34 -7.58
C GLY A 308 -3.48 13.58 -8.68
N VAL A 309 -4.00 12.40 -8.38
CA VAL A 309 -4.84 11.57 -9.26
C VAL A 309 -6.08 12.33 -9.73
N SER A 310 -6.83 12.91 -8.78
CA SER A 310 -8.02 13.71 -9.08
C SER A 310 -7.68 14.92 -9.95
N MET A 311 -6.52 15.55 -9.75
CA MET A 311 -6.05 16.64 -10.61
C MET A 311 -5.65 16.13 -12.01
N ALA A 312 -4.98 14.99 -12.12
CA ALA A 312 -4.57 14.38 -13.40
C ALA A 312 -5.78 13.99 -14.27
N GLN A 313 -6.76 13.29 -13.68
CA GLN A 313 -8.04 12.97 -14.32
C GLN A 313 -8.79 14.23 -14.74
N SER A 314 -8.82 15.26 -13.88
CA SER A 314 -9.44 16.56 -14.18
C SER A 314 -8.63 17.44 -15.16
N LEU A 315 -7.55 16.91 -15.75
CA LEU A 315 -6.74 17.54 -16.79
C LEU A 315 -6.62 16.67 -18.06
N GLY A 316 -7.27 15.50 -18.09
CA GLY A 316 -7.17 14.56 -19.22
C GLY A 316 -5.79 13.89 -19.35
N ILE A 317 -4.95 13.91 -18.31
CA ILE A 317 -3.60 13.29 -18.35
C ILE A 317 -3.70 11.74 -18.42
N ASN A 318 -4.85 11.20 -18.01
CA ASN A 318 -5.24 9.80 -18.15
C ASN A 318 -5.85 9.46 -19.53
N GLU A 319 -6.25 10.45 -20.32
CA GLU A 319 -6.93 10.26 -21.60
C GLU A 319 -5.89 10.29 -22.74
N SER A 320 -5.48 9.11 -23.23
CA SER A 320 -4.62 9.02 -24.42
C SER A 320 -5.34 9.55 -25.67
N GLY A 321 -4.71 10.49 -26.39
CA GLY A 321 -5.26 11.12 -27.58
C GLY A 321 -5.59 10.19 -28.74
N TYR A 322 -6.81 9.62 -28.73
CA TYR A 322 -7.36 8.83 -29.85
C TYR A 322 -7.68 9.74 -31.05
N GLY A 323 -6.71 9.89 -31.98
CA GLY A 323 -6.95 10.48 -33.30
C GLY A 323 -6.19 11.77 -33.64
N MET A 324 -4.95 11.96 -33.17
CA MET A 324 -4.02 12.88 -33.82
C MET A 324 -3.34 12.18 -35.02
N ASN A 325 -3.15 12.93 -36.12
CA ASN A 325 -2.33 12.50 -37.25
C ASN A 325 -0.83 12.73 -36.93
N ASP A 326 0.08 12.02 -37.59
CA ASP A 326 1.54 12.08 -37.39
C ASP A 326 2.22 13.42 -37.80
N GLU A 327 1.47 14.51 -37.97
CA GLU A 327 1.96 15.77 -38.56
C GLU A 327 2.55 16.77 -37.52
N ASP A 328 2.24 16.63 -36.22
CA ASP A 328 2.69 17.54 -35.15
C ASP A 328 3.65 16.87 -34.14
N GLN A 329 4.95 16.82 -34.46
CA GLN A 329 5.97 16.22 -33.57
C GLN A 329 6.02 16.85 -32.16
N ALA A 330 5.83 18.15 -32.03
CA ALA A 330 5.81 18.83 -30.73
C ALA A 330 4.60 18.45 -29.87
N ALA A 331 3.49 18.02 -30.47
CA ALA A 331 2.36 17.47 -29.74
C ALA A 331 2.66 16.06 -29.21
N SER A 332 3.50 15.28 -29.90
CA SER A 332 3.93 13.96 -29.39
C SER A 332 4.71 14.07 -28.09
N GLU A 333 5.67 15.00 -27.99
CA GLU A 333 6.52 15.15 -26.78
C GLU A 333 5.69 15.51 -25.53
N ASP A 334 4.79 16.50 -25.64
CA ASP A 334 3.88 16.89 -24.55
C ASP A 334 2.89 15.76 -24.18
N GLU A 335 2.49 14.92 -25.14
CA GLU A 335 1.66 13.73 -24.88
C GLU A 335 2.45 12.57 -24.26
N ASP A 336 3.72 12.39 -24.61
CA ASP A 336 4.60 11.41 -24.01
C ASP A 336 4.91 11.74 -22.54
N GLU A 337 5.14 13.01 -22.18
CA GLU A 337 5.27 13.41 -20.78
C GLU A 337 3.99 13.11 -19.96
N LYS A 338 2.80 13.28 -20.55
CA LYS A 338 1.52 12.91 -19.91
C LYS A 338 1.43 11.40 -19.70
N ARG A 339 1.65 10.59 -20.77
CA ARG A 339 1.66 9.12 -20.71
C ARG A 339 2.63 8.62 -19.63
N GLN A 340 3.83 9.19 -19.60
CA GLN A 340 4.91 8.85 -18.68
C GLN A 340 4.53 9.18 -17.22
N THR A 341 3.98 10.37 -16.98
CA THR A 341 3.48 10.79 -15.66
C THR A 341 2.32 9.90 -15.18
N TRP A 342 1.39 9.54 -16.08
CA TRP A 342 0.19 8.76 -15.73
C TRP A 342 0.51 7.32 -15.32
N TRP A 343 1.36 6.60 -16.06
CA TRP A 343 1.70 5.22 -15.65
C TRP A 343 2.51 5.18 -14.36
N CYS A 344 3.41 6.16 -14.12
CA CYS A 344 4.11 6.30 -12.84
C CYS A 344 3.12 6.51 -11.69
N MET A 345 2.13 7.39 -11.88
CA MET A 345 1.07 7.64 -10.92
C MET A 345 0.22 6.39 -10.65
N TYR A 346 -0.16 5.64 -11.70
CA TYR A 346 -0.92 4.40 -11.59
C TYR A 346 -0.19 3.33 -10.79
N VAL A 347 1.05 3.01 -11.15
CA VAL A 347 1.85 1.97 -10.47
C VAL A 347 2.04 2.32 -9.00
N PHE A 348 2.35 3.58 -8.70
CA PHE A 348 2.49 4.03 -7.31
C PHE A 348 1.16 4.01 -6.54
N GLU A 349 0.02 4.35 -7.17
CA GLU A 349 -1.30 4.31 -6.52
C GLU A 349 -1.73 2.88 -6.17
N LYS A 350 -1.55 1.91 -7.08
CA LYS A 350 -1.89 0.50 -6.77
C LYS A 350 -1.01 -0.09 -5.66
N ILE A 351 0.28 0.28 -5.62
CA ILE A 351 1.19 -0.06 -4.51
C ILE A 351 0.67 0.55 -3.20
N LEU A 352 0.39 1.86 -3.19
CA LEU A 352 0.00 2.59 -1.99
C LEU A 352 -1.40 2.17 -1.49
N ALA A 353 -2.32 1.81 -2.39
CA ALA A 353 -3.64 1.26 -2.07
C ALA A 353 -3.51 -0.07 -1.34
N LEU A 354 -2.65 -0.98 -1.83
CA LEU A 354 -2.34 -2.25 -1.19
C LEU A 354 -1.71 -2.06 0.20
N GLU A 355 -0.73 -1.15 0.31
CA GLU A 355 -0.03 -0.85 1.56
C GLU A 355 -0.92 -0.18 2.62
N CYS A 356 -1.88 0.68 2.21
CA CYS A 356 -2.91 1.25 3.09
C CYS A 356 -4.07 0.27 3.40
N GLY A 357 -4.26 -0.78 2.59
CA GLY A 357 -5.52 -1.54 2.54
C GLY A 357 -6.71 -0.67 2.09
N HIS A 358 -6.45 0.41 1.35
CA HIS A 358 -7.45 1.25 0.73
C HIS A 358 -7.92 0.63 -0.59
N VAL A 359 -9.12 1.01 -1.04
CA VAL A 359 -9.57 0.66 -2.39
C VAL A 359 -8.93 1.66 -3.34
N SER A 360 -8.34 1.19 -4.43
CA SER A 360 -7.78 2.05 -5.48
C SER A 360 -8.81 3.06 -5.99
N THR A 361 -8.33 4.28 -6.24
CA THR A 361 -9.09 5.42 -6.76
C THR A 361 -9.06 5.52 -8.28
N ILE A 362 -8.10 4.87 -8.93
CA ILE A 362 -7.98 4.79 -10.40
C ILE A 362 -8.65 3.51 -10.89
N TRP A 363 -9.52 3.62 -11.89
CA TRP A 363 -10.12 2.47 -12.54
C TRP A 363 -9.20 1.92 -13.64
N ASP A 364 -8.98 0.61 -13.67
CA ASP A 364 -7.96 -0.05 -14.50
C ASP A 364 -8.13 0.23 -16.02
N GLY A 365 -9.38 0.41 -16.47
CA GLY A 365 -9.69 0.80 -17.85
C GLY A 365 -9.11 2.16 -18.28
N GLU A 366 -8.77 3.04 -17.34
CA GLU A 366 -8.07 4.32 -17.59
C GLU A 366 -6.58 4.14 -17.92
N LEU A 367 -6.02 2.93 -17.77
CA LEU A 367 -4.67 2.62 -18.24
C LEU A 367 -4.67 1.76 -19.51
N SER A 368 -5.72 0.97 -19.75
CA SER A 368 -5.86 0.15 -20.96
C SER A 368 -5.76 0.97 -22.25
N ALA A 369 -6.29 2.20 -22.26
CA ALA A 369 -6.18 3.12 -23.38
C ALA A 369 -4.71 3.48 -23.71
N VAL A 370 -3.85 3.56 -22.68
CA VAL A 370 -2.41 3.89 -22.80
C VAL A 370 -1.56 2.66 -23.15
N SER A 371 -2.02 1.44 -22.84
CA SER A 371 -1.35 0.20 -23.26
C SER A 371 -1.54 -0.12 -24.75
N LEU A 372 -2.60 0.40 -25.38
CA LEU A 372 -2.88 0.16 -26.80
C LEU A 372 -1.98 0.93 -27.77
N THR A 373 -1.28 1.98 -27.31
CA THR A 373 -0.24 2.67 -28.09
C THR A 373 1.14 2.00 -28.00
N LEU A 374 1.16 0.66 -28.00
CA LEU A 374 2.36 -0.08 -28.45
C LEU A 374 2.48 0.10 -29.96
N THR A 375 3.20 1.14 -30.37
CA THR A 375 3.53 1.41 -31.77
C THR A 375 4.23 0.19 -32.35
N ARG A 376 3.57 -0.45 -33.33
CA ARG A 376 4.00 -1.70 -33.96
C ARG A 376 5.19 -1.47 -34.90
N SER A 377 6.30 -1.09 -34.30
CA SER A 377 7.63 -1.04 -34.86
C SER A 377 8.28 -2.41 -34.73
N ASP A 378 8.96 -2.90 -35.77
CA ASP A 378 9.61 -4.22 -35.77
C ASP A 378 10.91 -4.25 -34.92
N SER A 379 11.19 -3.17 -34.17
CA SER A 379 12.29 -3.06 -33.21
C SER A 379 11.97 -3.75 -31.87
N GLN A 380 12.99 -4.33 -31.25
CA GLN A 380 12.88 -4.85 -29.88
C GLN A 380 12.50 -3.73 -28.89
N PRO A 381 11.68 -4.02 -27.86
CA PRO A 381 11.33 -3.03 -26.85
C PRO A 381 12.57 -2.60 -26.06
N SER A 382 12.64 -1.32 -25.69
CA SER A 382 13.67 -0.79 -24.80
C SER A 382 13.55 -1.40 -23.39
N ASP A 383 14.67 -1.58 -22.68
CA ASP A 383 14.72 -1.96 -21.26
C ASP A 383 13.67 -1.20 -20.41
N GLN A 384 13.54 0.11 -20.64
CA GLN A 384 12.59 0.96 -19.91
C GLN A 384 11.12 0.65 -20.23
N GLU A 385 10.83 0.24 -21.46
CA GLU A 385 9.48 -0.17 -21.91
C GLU A 385 9.13 -1.56 -21.37
N THR A 386 10.07 -2.49 -21.44
CA THR A 386 9.98 -3.82 -20.82
C THR A 386 9.74 -3.72 -19.31
N TYR A 387 10.43 -2.81 -18.61
CA TYR A 387 10.17 -2.49 -17.20
C TYR A 387 8.79 -1.85 -17.00
N ARG A 388 8.39 -0.87 -17.82
CA ARG A 388 7.07 -0.22 -17.74
C ARG A 388 5.93 -1.22 -17.81
N LEU A 389 5.96 -2.12 -18.79
CA LEU A 389 4.95 -3.15 -18.98
C LEU A 389 4.90 -4.13 -17.79
N ALA A 390 6.06 -4.55 -17.28
CA ALA A 390 6.14 -5.42 -16.11
C ALA A 390 5.64 -4.73 -14.82
N ALA A 391 5.94 -3.44 -14.63
CA ALA A 391 5.48 -2.63 -13.49
C ALA A 391 3.97 -2.39 -13.51
N VAL A 392 3.40 -2.10 -14.68
CA VAL A 392 1.95 -1.99 -14.90
C VAL A 392 1.25 -3.32 -14.65
N SER A 393 1.79 -4.41 -15.20
CA SER A 393 1.27 -5.76 -14.97
C SER A 393 1.29 -6.14 -13.48
N LEU A 394 2.36 -5.78 -12.76
CA LEU A 394 2.43 -5.96 -11.31
C LEU A 394 1.35 -5.13 -10.59
N ALA A 395 1.20 -3.85 -10.94
CA ALA A 395 0.20 -2.96 -10.35
C ALA A 395 -1.24 -3.50 -10.49
N ASN A 396 -1.58 -4.11 -11.62
CA ASN A 396 -2.87 -4.80 -11.83
C ASN A 396 -3.04 -6.00 -10.88
N VAL A 397 -1.99 -6.79 -10.70
CA VAL A 397 -1.97 -7.92 -9.75
C VAL A 397 -2.08 -7.46 -8.30
N LEU A 398 -1.44 -6.34 -7.93
CA LEU A 398 -1.58 -5.71 -6.61
C LEU A 398 -3.01 -5.18 -6.40
N HIS A 399 -3.66 -4.63 -7.44
CA HIS A 399 -5.05 -4.18 -7.37
C HIS A 399 -6.01 -5.35 -7.11
N GLU A 400 -5.95 -6.41 -7.92
CA GLU A 400 -6.80 -7.59 -7.75
C GLU A 400 -6.56 -8.29 -6.40
N LEU A 401 -5.31 -8.31 -5.92
CA LEU A 401 -4.97 -8.75 -4.57
C LEU A 401 -5.67 -7.90 -3.51
N GLN A 402 -5.57 -6.57 -3.60
CA GLN A 402 -6.20 -5.62 -2.68
C GLN A 402 -7.72 -5.76 -2.67
N GLU A 403 -8.36 -5.73 -3.84
CA GLU A 403 -9.82 -5.70 -3.96
C GLU A 403 -10.45 -7.04 -3.56
N ARG A 404 -9.94 -8.17 -4.06
CA ARG A 404 -10.48 -9.49 -3.65
C ARG A 404 -10.28 -9.73 -2.15
N SER A 405 -9.15 -9.30 -1.56
CA SER A 405 -8.92 -9.41 -0.11
C SER A 405 -9.86 -8.52 0.71
N ALA A 406 -10.03 -7.26 0.29
CA ALA A 406 -10.90 -6.30 0.95
C ALA A 406 -12.39 -6.71 0.85
N ARG A 407 -12.81 -7.24 -0.29
CA ARG A 407 -14.16 -7.77 -0.54
C ARG A 407 -14.46 -8.95 0.39
N THR A 408 -13.58 -9.95 0.46
CA THR A 408 -13.72 -11.11 1.35
C THR A 408 -13.77 -10.70 2.83
N TRP A 409 -12.93 -9.74 3.26
CA TRP A 409 -12.97 -9.17 4.61
C TRP A 409 -14.28 -8.40 4.89
N HIS A 410 -14.75 -7.58 3.95
CA HIS A 410 -16.00 -6.83 4.10
C HIS A 410 -17.20 -7.77 4.23
N ARG A 411 -17.21 -8.90 3.51
CA ARG A 411 -18.26 -9.92 3.65
C ARG A 411 -18.29 -10.55 5.04
N GLU A 412 -17.14 -10.93 5.59
CA GLU A 412 -17.03 -11.48 6.95
C GLU A 412 -17.47 -10.47 8.03
N GLU A 413 -17.10 -9.19 7.88
CA GLU A 413 -17.38 -8.16 8.89
C GLU A 413 -18.83 -7.63 8.86
N TRP A 414 -19.48 -7.60 7.68
CA TRP A 414 -20.75 -6.89 7.50
C TRP A 414 -21.92 -7.70 6.90
N LEU A 415 -21.70 -8.88 6.32
CA LEU A 415 -22.79 -9.71 5.77
C LEU A 415 -23.12 -10.90 6.69
N PRO A 416 -24.39 -11.36 6.74
CA PRO A 416 -24.72 -12.62 7.37
C PRO A 416 -24.13 -13.79 6.58
N GLN A 417 -23.08 -14.43 7.11
CA GLN A 417 -22.54 -15.68 6.61
C GLN A 417 -22.01 -16.53 7.77
N THR A 418 -22.01 -17.86 7.60
CA THR A 418 -21.47 -18.79 8.61
C THR A 418 -19.95 -18.74 8.65
N VAL A 419 -19.36 -19.24 9.76
CA VAL A 419 -17.91 -19.36 9.91
C VAL A 419 -17.31 -20.25 8.81
N GLU A 420 -18.00 -21.33 8.44
CA GLU A 420 -17.55 -22.27 7.40
C GLU A 420 -17.57 -21.65 5.98
N GLU A 421 -18.57 -20.81 5.68
CA GLU A 421 -18.60 -20.04 4.43
C GLU A 421 -17.50 -18.99 4.37
N ALA A 422 -17.22 -18.30 5.49
CA ALA A 422 -16.11 -17.35 5.58
C ALA A 422 -14.73 -18.04 5.43
N ILE A 423 -14.56 -19.24 5.97
CA ILE A 423 -13.36 -20.06 5.78
C ILE A 423 -13.24 -20.51 4.31
N ARG A 424 -14.31 -21.04 3.70
CA ARG A 424 -14.32 -21.44 2.29
C ARG A 424 -13.97 -20.28 1.37
N GLU A 425 -14.55 -19.10 1.59
CA GLU A 425 -14.28 -17.93 0.76
C GLU A 425 -12.81 -17.51 0.86
N LYS A 426 -12.26 -17.37 2.07
CA LYS A 426 -10.83 -17.06 2.27
C LYS A 426 -9.89 -18.06 1.62
N ILE A 427 -10.16 -19.36 1.73
CA ILE A 427 -9.34 -20.41 1.11
C ILE A 427 -9.42 -20.32 -0.41
N THR A 428 -10.62 -20.14 -0.97
CA THR A 428 -10.82 -20.00 -2.42
C THR A 428 -10.10 -18.76 -2.94
N THR A 429 -10.35 -17.59 -2.34
CA THR A 429 -9.73 -16.33 -2.74
C THR A 429 -8.21 -16.35 -2.57
N GLY A 430 -7.68 -16.89 -1.47
CA GLY A 430 -6.24 -17.01 -1.25
C GLY A 430 -5.55 -17.98 -2.22
N GLY A 431 -6.26 -19.02 -2.68
CA GLY A 431 -5.80 -19.92 -3.72
C GLY A 431 -5.77 -19.26 -5.09
N ASP A 432 -6.87 -18.62 -5.49
CA ASP A 432 -6.99 -17.92 -6.78
C ASP A 432 -5.96 -16.77 -6.90
N LEU A 433 -5.79 -15.97 -5.83
CA LEU A 433 -4.75 -14.92 -5.75
C LEU A 433 -3.33 -15.50 -5.71
N GLY A 434 -3.16 -16.70 -5.16
CA GLY A 434 -1.89 -17.41 -5.20
C GLY A 434 -1.46 -17.76 -6.62
N LEU A 435 -2.41 -18.19 -7.47
CA LEU A 435 -2.15 -18.45 -8.89
C LEU A 435 -1.94 -17.17 -9.68
N LEU A 436 -2.66 -16.08 -9.37
CA LEU A 436 -2.46 -14.78 -10.03
C LEU A 436 -1.03 -14.26 -9.83
N LEU A 437 -0.54 -14.31 -8.58
CA LEU A 437 0.84 -13.93 -8.25
C LEU A 437 1.86 -14.84 -8.95
N GLN A 438 1.64 -16.16 -8.96
CA GLN A 438 2.54 -17.08 -9.63
C GLN A 438 2.54 -16.87 -11.15
N GLY A 439 1.37 -16.76 -11.80
CA GLY A 439 1.27 -16.54 -13.24
C GLY A 439 1.95 -15.25 -13.69
N TRP A 440 1.84 -14.17 -12.90
CA TRP A 440 2.62 -12.96 -13.13
C TRP A 440 4.13 -13.22 -13.02
N ARG A 441 4.56 -13.92 -11.97
CA ARG A 441 5.98 -14.25 -11.76
C ARG A 441 6.55 -15.09 -12.90
N ASP A 442 5.77 -16.03 -13.41
CA ASP A 442 6.14 -16.93 -14.51
C ASP A 442 6.05 -16.22 -15.89
N SER A 443 5.36 -15.08 -15.99
CA SER A 443 5.27 -14.25 -17.21
C SER A 443 6.39 -13.21 -17.39
N LEU A 444 7.24 -13.01 -16.39
CA LEU A 444 8.31 -12.00 -16.43
C LEU A 444 9.38 -12.29 -17.51
N PRO A 445 9.84 -11.26 -18.24
CA PRO A 445 11.02 -11.35 -19.11
C PRO A 445 12.26 -11.86 -18.37
N SER A 446 13.14 -12.58 -19.08
CA SER A 446 14.41 -13.11 -18.56
C SER A 446 15.29 -12.01 -17.93
N GLU A 447 15.24 -10.82 -18.51
CA GLU A 447 16.05 -9.64 -18.21
C GLU A 447 15.61 -8.97 -16.89
N LEU A 448 14.40 -9.29 -16.41
CA LEU A 448 13.86 -8.85 -15.12
C LEU A 448 13.93 -9.96 -14.05
N LEU A 449 14.48 -11.14 -14.36
CA LEU A 449 14.69 -12.20 -13.38
C LEU A 449 15.95 -11.94 -12.51
N PRO A 450 15.87 -12.17 -11.19
CA PRO A 450 17.06 -12.17 -10.33
C PRO A 450 18.14 -13.12 -10.85
N GLY A 451 19.39 -12.63 -10.93
CA GLY A 451 20.54 -13.38 -11.44
C GLY A 451 20.75 -13.33 -12.96
N TYR A 452 19.76 -12.85 -13.73
CA TYR A 452 19.85 -12.67 -15.19
C TYR A 452 19.79 -11.20 -15.61
N SER A 453 19.31 -10.31 -14.73
CA SER A 453 19.22 -8.87 -14.98
C SER A 453 20.57 -8.22 -15.29
N SER A 454 20.59 -7.34 -16.29
CA SER A 454 21.73 -6.44 -16.55
C SER A 454 21.97 -5.49 -15.37
N VAL A 455 23.18 -4.93 -15.26
CA VAL A 455 23.50 -3.94 -14.20
C VAL A 455 22.59 -2.70 -14.30
N ALA A 456 22.14 -2.33 -15.49
CA ALA A 456 21.18 -1.24 -15.69
C ALA A 456 19.78 -1.60 -15.16
N MET A 457 19.29 -2.80 -15.45
CA MET A 457 17.96 -3.27 -15.02
C MET A 457 17.92 -3.83 -13.60
N GLN A 458 19.06 -4.00 -12.93
CA GLN A 458 19.13 -4.63 -11.60
C GLN A 458 18.27 -3.92 -10.55
N GLN A 459 18.24 -2.57 -10.56
CA GLN A 459 17.40 -1.79 -9.65
C GLN A 459 15.90 -2.01 -9.92
N GLN A 460 15.52 -1.99 -11.20
CA GLN A 460 14.15 -2.20 -11.69
C GLN A 460 13.63 -3.62 -11.38
N SER A 461 14.42 -4.65 -11.69
CA SER A 461 14.15 -6.04 -11.31
C SER A 461 13.97 -6.17 -9.79
N SER A 462 14.85 -5.56 -9.01
CA SER A 462 14.79 -5.61 -7.55
C SER A 462 13.52 -4.95 -6.98
N PHE A 463 13.09 -3.81 -7.53
CA PHE A 463 11.82 -3.16 -7.16
C PHE A 463 10.61 -4.06 -7.43
N LEU A 464 10.51 -4.64 -8.63
CA LEU A 464 9.40 -5.53 -9.01
C LEU A 464 9.36 -6.79 -8.13
N ILE A 465 10.51 -7.44 -7.93
CA ILE A 465 10.61 -8.69 -7.17
C ILE A 465 10.40 -8.45 -5.67
N PHE A 466 10.85 -7.29 -5.14
CA PHE A 466 10.52 -6.88 -3.77
C PHE A 466 9.00 -6.75 -3.58
N TYR A 467 8.30 -6.04 -4.46
CA TYR A 467 6.86 -5.87 -4.36
C TYR A 467 6.05 -7.15 -4.62
N TYR A 468 6.56 -8.07 -5.45
CA TYR A 468 6.03 -9.43 -5.58
C TYR A 468 6.11 -10.23 -4.28
N TYR A 469 7.27 -10.25 -3.61
CA TYR A 469 7.38 -10.90 -2.30
C TYR A 469 6.51 -10.16 -1.26
N TYR A 470 6.44 -8.83 -1.31
CA TYR A 470 5.59 -8.04 -0.43
C TYR A 470 4.09 -8.41 -0.55
N ALA A 471 3.62 -8.62 -1.78
CA ALA A 471 2.27 -9.09 -2.08
C ALA A 471 1.99 -10.49 -1.52
N ILE A 472 2.91 -11.45 -1.72
CA ILE A 472 2.86 -12.78 -1.08
C ILE A 472 2.76 -12.64 0.44
N MET A 473 3.61 -11.80 1.02
CA MET A 473 3.73 -11.63 2.46
C MET A 473 2.46 -11.04 3.08
N LEU A 474 1.91 -9.94 2.53
CA LEU A 474 0.66 -9.37 3.04
C LEU A 474 -0.52 -10.36 2.96
N SER A 475 -0.62 -11.10 1.86
CA SER A 475 -1.70 -12.06 1.59
C SER A 475 -1.64 -13.31 2.48
N LYS A 476 -0.45 -13.91 2.62
CA LYS A 476 -0.29 -15.27 3.15
C LYS A 476 0.20 -15.35 4.59
N ARG A 477 0.80 -14.27 5.15
CA ARG A 477 1.30 -14.24 6.55
C ARG A 477 0.31 -14.74 7.61
N SER A 478 -1.00 -14.57 7.41
CA SER A 478 -2.02 -15.08 8.33
C SER A 478 -2.04 -16.61 8.47
N THR A 479 -1.47 -17.40 7.54
CA THR A 479 -1.33 -18.86 7.73
C THR A 479 -0.25 -19.23 8.74
N LEU A 480 0.73 -18.35 9.01
CA LEU A 480 1.78 -18.57 10.01
C LEU A 480 1.23 -18.69 11.44
N VAL A 481 -0.03 -18.31 11.66
CA VAL A 481 -0.71 -18.31 12.98
C VAL A 481 -1.96 -19.22 13.05
N ILE A 482 -2.20 -20.04 12.01
CA ILE A 482 -3.22 -21.10 11.96
C ILE A 482 -2.53 -22.45 12.13
N ASP A 483 -3.14 -23.43 12.82
CA ASP A 483 -2.54 -24.76 12.93
C ASP A 483 -2.32 -25.42 11.55
N ARG A 484 -1.26 -26.23 11.42
CA ARG A 484 -0.87 -26.82 10.14
C ARG A 484 -1.82 -27.95 9.72
N GLN A 485 -2.34 -28.74 10.65
CA GLN A 485 -3.31 -29.78 10.34
C GLN A 485 -4.68 -29.16 10.06
N GLU A 486 -5.12 -28.21 10.90
CA GLU A 486 -6.39 -27.47 10.68
C GLU A 486 -6.41 -26.78 9.30
N LEU A 487 -5.32 -26.13 8.91
CA LEU A 487 -5.19 -25.52 7.59
C LEU A 487 -5.24 -26.56 6.47
N GLN A 488 -4.51 -27.68 6.59
CA GLN A 488 -4.50 -28.73 5.57
C GLN A 488 -5.89 -29.38 5.42
N ASP A 489 -6.55 -29.71 6.53
CA ASP A 489 -7.89 -30.30 6.54
C ASP A 489 -8.90 -29.40 5.81
N LYS A 490 -8.82 -28.08 6.01
CA LYS A 490 -9.67 -27.10 5.32
C LYS A 490 -9.29 -26.87 3.86
N VAL A 491 -8.00 -26.86 3.51
CA VAL A 491 -7.53 -26.82 2.11
C VAL A 491 -7.97 -28.08 1.35
N ASP A 492 -7.94 -29.24 2.00
CA ASP A 492 -8.47 -30.50 1.44
C ASP A 492 -9.99 -30.47 1.27
N GLN A 493 -10.72 -30.01 2.29
CA GLN A 493 -12.19 -29.97 2.29
C GLN A 493 -12.76 -29.10 1.15
N HIS A 494 -12.14 -27.96 0.86
CA HIS A 494 -12.65 -27.00 -0.13
C HIS A 494 -11.83 -26.96 -1.44
N GLY A 495 -10.65 -27.59 -1.49
CA GLY A 495 -9.67 -27.42 -2.57
C GLY A 495 -9.25 -28.66 -3.35
N ARG A 496 -9.60 -29.90 -2.96
CA ARG A 496 -9.09 -31.17 -3.53
C ARG A 496 -9.13 -31.38 -5.07
N ARG A 497 -9.79 -30.50 -5.84
CA ARG A 497 -9.82 -30.52 -7.32
C ARG A 497 -9.49 -29.15 -7.94
N LYS A 498 -8.82 -28.27 -7.20
CA LYS A 498 -8.46 -26.91 -7.62
C LYS A 498 -6.97 -26.83 -7.94
N PRO A 499 -6.57 -26.08 -8.99
CA PRO A 499 -5.15 -25.96 -9.38
C PRO A 499 -4.26 -25.40 -8.25
N TRP A 500 -4.82 -24.60 -7.34
CA TRP A 500 -4.12 -24.06 -6.17
C TRP A 500 -4.01 -25.00 -4.96
N HIS A 501 -4.49 -26.25 -5.01
CA HIS A 501 -4.44 -27.15 -3.84
C HIS A 501 -3.02 -27.41 -3.33
N SER A 502 -2.09 -27.72 -4.24
CA SER A 502 -0.67 -27.91 -3.93
C SER A 502 0.00 -26.63 -3.45
N LEU A 503 -0.37 -25.48 -4.04
CA LEU A 503 0.12 -24.16 -3.65
C LEU A 503 -0.32 -23.80 -2.22
N LEU A 504 -1.60 -24.02 -1.88
CA LEU A 504 -2.12 -23.72 -0.55
C LEU A 504 -1.61 -24.67 0.53
N SER A 505 -1.47 -25.96 0.22
CA SER A 505 -0.88 -26.96 1.12
C SER A 505 0.55 -26.59 1.55
N ASN A 506 1.28 -25.85 0.69
CA ASN A 506 2.64 -25.38 0.96
C ASN A 506 2.73 -23.90 1.41
N THR A 507 1.62 -23.22 1.71
CA THR A 507 1.60 -21.76 1.98
C THR A 507 2.60 -21.31 3.06
N VAL A 508 2.74 -22.07 4.15
CA VAL A 508 3.67 -21.73 5.24
C VAL A 508 5.11 -21.70 4.73
N ALA A 509 5.54 -22.71 3.97
CA ALA A 509 6.89 -22.76 3.40
C ALA A 509 7.10 -21.62 2.38
N LEU A 510 6.15 -21.39 1.48
CA LEU A 510 6.22 -20.31 0.49
C LEU A 510 6.28 -18.91 1.13
N THR A 511 5.61 -18.70 2.26
CA THR A 511 5.63 -17.43 2.99
C THR A 511 6.95 -17.23 3.72
N VAL A 512 7.50 -18.28 4.34
CA VAL A 512 8.83 -18.20 4.97
C VAL A 512 9.93 -17.99 3.92
N GLU A 513 9.84 -18.65 2.76
CA GLU A 513 10.81 -18.48 1.67
C GLU A 513 10.75 -17.06 1.08
N ALA A 514 9.55 -16.52 0.84
CA ALA A 514 9.38 -15.12 0.42
C ALA A 514 9.96 -14.13 1.45
N ALA A 515 9.89 -14.45 2.74
CA ALA A 515 10.55 -13.65 3.78
C ALA A 515 12.08 -13.74 3.72
N ARG A 516 12.65 -14.93 3.43
CA ARG A 516 14.10 -15.07 3.21
C ARG A 516 14.55 -14.23 2.01
N GLU A 517 13.90 -14.40 0.86
CA GLU A 517 14.31 -13.76 -0.39
C GLU A 517 14.13 -12.24 -0.34
N MET A 518 13.07 -11.72 0.29
CA MET A 518 12.91 -10.29 0.53
C MET A 518 14.10 -9.69 1.30
N ILE A 519 14.54 -10.35 2.39
CA ILE A 519 15.65 -9.82 3.20
C ILE A 519 16.99 -9.96 2.46
N LYS A 520 17.22 -11.07 1.74
CA LYS A 520 18.43 -11.24 0.89
C LYS A 520 18.51 -10.18 -0.20
N LEU A 521 17.40 -9.92 -0.89
CA LEU A 521 17.31 -8.91 -1.96
C LEU A 521 17.60 -7.51 -1.42
N PHE A 522 16.99 -7.14 -0.29
CA PHE A 522 17.24 -5.85 0.36
C PHE A 522 18.69 -5.72 0.85
N ALA A 523 19.25 -6.78 1.44
CA ALA A 523 20.66 -6.82 1.85
C ALA A 523 21.61 -6.68 0.65
N SER A 524 21.28 -7.27 -0.49
CA SER A 524 22.08 -7.13 -1.73
C SER A 524 22.00 -5.72 -2.32
N LEU A 525 20.85 -5.02 -2.22
CA LEU A 525 20.74 -3.63 -2.66
C LEU A 525 21.65 -2.71 -1.83
N VAL A 526 21.61 -2.85 -0.50
CA VAL A 526 22.49 -2.10 0.42
C VAL A 526 23.96 -2.45 0.18
N GLY A 527 24.29 -3.74 0.05
CA GLY A 527 25.66 -4.20 -0.21
C GLY A 527 26.25 -3.71 -1.53
N ASN A 528 25.39 -3.41 -2.52
CA ASN A 528 25.79 -2.83 -3.81
C ASN A 528 25.78 -1.29 -3.82
N GLY A 529 25.45 -0.63 -2.70
CA GLY A 529 25.44 0.83 -2.57
C GLY A 529 24.24 1.53 -3.22
N HIS A 530 23.15 0.83 -3.52
CA HIS A 530 21.89 1.48 -3.91
C HIS A 530 21.19 2.07 -2.67
N PRO A 531 20.55 3.27 -2.78
CA PRO A 531 19.77 3.81 -1.67
C PRO A 531 18.54 2.93 -1.42
N ASP A 532 18.53 2.28 -0.26
CA ASP A 532 17.52 1.31 0.15
C ASP A 532 16.10 1.89 0.20
N PHE A 533 15.94 3.02 0.90
CA PHE A 533 14.67 3.70 1.14
C PHE A 533 14.03 4.29 -0.13
N LEU A 534 14.78 4.54 -1.20
CA LEU A 534 14.24 4.95 -2.52
C LEU A 534 13.98 3.75 -3.43
N THR A 535 14.87 2.75 -3.41
CA THR A 535 14.77 1.60 -4.32
C THR A 535 13.63 0.66 -3.96
N THR A 536 13.25 0.61 -2.68
CA THR A 536 12.16 -0.26 -2.18
C THR A 536 10.98 0.51 -1.59
N LEU A 537 11.13 1.83 -1.38
CA LEU A 537 10.19 2.72 -0.68
C LEU A 537 9.88 2.34 0.78
N THR A 538 10.34 1.19 1.29
CA THR A 538 9.92 0.66 2.59
C THR A 538 10.85 -0.43 3.14
N SER A 539 11.12 -0.39 4.45
CA SER A 539 11.86 -1.46 5.17
C SER A 539 11.27 -2.89 4.96
N PRO A 540 12.09 -3.96 5.05
CA PRO A 540 11.67 -5.35 4.87
C PRO A 540 10.90 -5.92 6.09
N LEU A 541 10.22 -5.04 6.84
CA LEU A 541 9.68 -5.31 8.17
C LEU A 541 8.66 -6.46 8.22
N VAL A 542 7.88 -6.62 7.15
CA VAL A 542 6.90 -7.72 7.04
C VAL A 542 7.58 -9.09 6.97
N ALA A 543 8.77 -9.19 6.35
CA ALA A 543 9.57 -10.41 6.32
C ALA A 543 10.23 -10.67 7.68
N THR A 544 10.82 -9.64 8.29
CA THR A 544 11.41 -9.70 9.63
C THR A 544 10.42 -10.26 10.67
N TYR A 545 9.19 -9.74 10.70
CA TYR A 545 8.15 -10.21 11.63
C TYR A 545 7.65 -11.62 11.30
N ALA A 546 7.60 -12.03 10.03
CA ALA A 546 7.20 -13.38 9.66
C ALA A 546 8.24 -14.43 10.08
N LEU A 547 9.54 -14.14 9.92
CA LEU A 547 10.61 -15.01 10.43
C LEU A 547 10.56 -15.10 11.95
N ALA A 548 10.35 -13.98 12.67
CA ALA A 548 10.17 -13.99 14.13
C ALA A 548 9.00 -14.89 14.56
N VAL A 549 7.85 -14.79 13.88
CA VAL A 549 6.66 -15.64 14.12
C VAL A 549 6.94 -17.12 13.80
N HIS A 550 7.64 -17.41 12.69
CA HIS A 550 8.01 -18.79 12.32
C HIS A 550 8.96 -19.42 13.35
N VAL A 551 10.04 -18.73 13.72
CA VAL A 551 11.01 -19.20 14.73
C VAL A 551 10.35 -19.39 16.10
N CYS A 552 9.43 -18.50 16.50
CA CYS A 552 8.68 -18.64 17.75
C CYS A 552 7.68 -19.82 17.76
N ARG A 553 7.18 -20.24 16.58
CA ARG A 553 6.22 -21.34 16.40
C ARG A 553 6.91 -22.70 16.23
N GLU A 554 7.94 -22.77 15.41
CA GLU A 554 8.65 -24.00 15.04
C GLU A 554 10.14 -23.96 15.44
N PRO A 555 10.50 -23.68 16.72
CA PRO A 555 11.89 -23.48 17.14
C PRO A 555 12.78 -24.73 17.03
N ASN A 556 12.19 -25.90 16.75
CA ASN A 556 12.88 -27.17 16.50
C ASN A 556 13.20 -27.42 15.02
N SER A 557 12.72 -26.58 14.09
CA SER A 557 13.07 -26.71 12.67
C SER A 557 14.58 -26.46 12.47
N LEU A 558 15.19 -27.25 11.59
CA LEU A 558 16.61 -27.16 11.25
C LEU A 558 16.99 -25.76 10.74
N MET A 559 16.05 -25.04 10.13
CA MET A 559 16.27 -23.70 9.58
C MET A 559 16.09 -22.58 10.60
N SER A 560 15.43 -22.79 11.74
CA SER A 560 15.07 -21.73 12.70
C SER A 560 16.26 -20.93 13.26
N ARG A 561 17.49 -21.48 13.21
CA ARG A 561 18.71 -20.72 13.53
C ARG A 561 19.15 -19.80 12.40
N SER A 562 19.11 -20.27 11.15
CA SER A 562 19.36 -19.44 9.98
C SER A 562 18.31 -18.33 9.86
N ASP A 563 17.07 -18.64 10.23
CA ASP A 563 15.93 -17.73 10.14
C ASP A 563 15.99 -16.67 11.23
N TYR A 564 16.51 -17.02 12.41
CA TYR A 564 16.82 -16.08 13.49
C TYR A 564 17.95 -15.10 13.11
N GLU A 565 19.04 -15.58 12.51
CA GLU A 565 20.12 -14.68 12.07
C GLU A 565 19.70 -13.81 10.87
N LEU A 566 18.92 -14.36 9.92
CA LEU A 566 18.38 -13.58 8.80
C LEU A 566 17.31 -12.58 9.26
N MET A 567 16.51 -12.92 10.27
CA MET A 567 15.62 -11.97 10.96
C MET A 567 16.42 -10.79 11.51
N LYS A 568 17.56 -11.02 12.19
CA LYS A 568 18.42 -9.93 12.70
C LYS A 568 18.98 -9.04 11.59
N VAL A 569 19.35 -9.59 10.44
CA VAL A 569 19.70 -8.78 9.25
C VAL A 569 18.51 -7.91 8.81
N GLY A 570 17.31 -8.48 8.73
CA GLY A 570 16.07 -7.72 8.45
C GLY A 570 15.71 -6.68 9.51
N MET A 571 16.14 -6.86 10.77
CA MET A 571 15.99 -5.88 11.85
C MET A 571 16.98 -4.72 11.68
N GLU A 572 18.25 -4.98 11.41
CA GLU A 572 19.27 -3.96 11.18
C GLU A 572 18.94 -3.10 9.94
N LEU A 573 18.55 -3.73 8.84
CA LEU A 573 18.06 -3.04 7.63
C LEU A 573 16.81 -2.20 7.91
N THR A 574 15.97 -2.61 8.86
CA THR A 574 14.84 -1.79 9.31
C THR A 574 15.30 -0.60 10.15
N ILE A 575 16.18 -0.82 11.14
CA ILE A 575 16.73 0.26 11.99
C ILE A 575 17.40 1.31 11.10
N ARG A 576 18.18 0.89 10.10
CA ARG A 576 18.78 1.74 9.07
C ARG A 576 17.75 2.58 8.30
N HIS A 577 16.71 1.96 7.76
CA HIS A 577 15.64 2.66 7.03
C HIS A 577 14.92 3.74 7.88
N TYR A 578 14.87 3.57 9.20
CA TYR A 578 14.29 4.54 10.14
C TYR A 578 15.31 5.46 10.82
N GLN A 579 16.60 5.43 10.43
CA GLN A 579 17.60 6.36 10.98
C GLN A 579 17.14 7.81 10.79
N GLY A 580 17.28 8.60 11.86
CA GLY A 580 16.89 10.01 11.88
C GLY A 580 15.42 10.30 12.21
N HIS A 581 14.50 9.34 12.03
CA HIS A 581 13.13 9.49 12.50
C HIS A 581 13.10 9.77 14.02
N SER A 582 12.25 10.69 14.48
CA SER A 582 12.16 11.09 15.90
C SER A 582 11.81 9.95 16.87
N THR A 583 11.42 8.79 16.35
CA THR A 583 11.00 7.59 17.06
C THR A 583 12.01 6.44 16.92
N ILE A 584 13.22 6.71 16.41
CA ILE A 584 14.26 5.70 16.18
C ILE A 584 14.66 4.97 17.47
N GLU A 585 14.70 5.66 18.62
CA GLU A 585 14.95 5.04 19.93
C GLU A 585 13.86 4.01 20.28
N GLU A 586 12.59 4.35 20.06
CA GLU A 586 11.43 3.47 20.31
C GLU A 586 11.48 2.23 19.38
N ILE A 587 11.89 2.43 18.13
CA ILE A 587 12.09 1.38 17.13
C ILE A 587 13.23 0.44 17.53
N ILE A 588 14.38 0.97 17.95
CA ILE A 588 15.52 0.18 18.42
C ILE A 588 15.15 -0.63 19.67
N LEU A 589 14.49 -0.02 20.66
CA LEU A 589 14.05 -0.70 21.89
C LEU A 589 13.02 -1.79 21.61
N PHE A 590 12.09 -1.56 20.67
CA PHE A 590 11.16 -2.58 20.19
C PHE A 590 11.91 -3.75 19.52
N MET A 591 12.85 -3.45 18.61
CA MET A 591 13.64 -4.46 17.90
C MET A 591 14.44 -5.33 18.86
N GLN A 592 15.18 -4.72 19.80
CA GLN A 592 15.89 -5.44 20.86
C GLN A 592 14.95 -6.29 21.74
N SER A 593 13.68 -5.93 21.87
CA SER A 593 12.69 -6.72 22.60
C SER A 593 12.20 -7.93 21.78
N LEU A 594 12.02 -7.75 20.47
CA LEU A 594 11.67 -8.82 19.53
C LEU A 594 12.79 -9.88 19.42
N GLU A 595 14.06 -9.47 19.35
CA GLU A 595 15.19 -10.40 19.36
C GLU A 595 15.21 -11.22 20.66
N ARG A 596 15.20 -10.55 21.83
CA ARG A 596 15.25 -11.21 23.14
C ARG A 596 14.11 -12.22 23.33
N TYR A 597 12.90 -11.90 22.88
CA TYR A 597 11.77 -12.83 22.94
C TYR A 597 11.97 -14.05 22.03
N THR A 598 12.38 -13.82 20.78
CA THR A 598 12.60 -14.88 19.78
C THR A 598 13.74 -15.81 20.20
N LEU A 599 14.84 -15.24 20.73
CA LEU A 599 15.96 -16.00 21.29
C LEU A 599 15.55 -16.84 22.50
N GLN A 600 14.71 -16.31 23.40
CA GLN A 600 14.20 -17.07 24.55
C GLN A 600 13.28 -18.22 24.13
N ARG A 601 12.52 -18.07 23.04
CA ARG A 601 11.74 -19.18 22.45
C ARG A 601 12.66 -20.26 21.87
N LEU A 602 13.70 -19.86 21.14
CA LEU A 602 14.68 -20.74 20.51
C LEU A 602 15.56 -21.48 21.53
N SER A 603 15.92 -20.85 22.66
CA SER A 603 16.72 -21.48 23.71
C SER A 603 15.94 -22.53 24.51
N ARG A 604 14.73 -22.21 24.98
CA ARG A 604 13.88 -23.15 25.75
C ARG A 604 13.61 -24.46 24.99
N ALA A 605 13.50 -24.39 23.67
CA ALA A 605 13.37 -25.56 22.81
C ALA A 605 14.60 -26.50 22.91
N ARG A 606 15.80 -25.93 22.91
CA ARG A 606 17.07 -26.67 23.10
C ARG A 606 17.13 -27.34 24.47
N ASP A 607 16.68 -26.67 25.53
CA ASP A 607 16.72 -27.19 26.90
C ASP A 607 15.79 -28.40 27.09
N ILE A 608 14.62 -28.39 26.43
CA ILE A 608 13.70 -29.54 26.39
C ILE A 608 14.35 -30.74 25.68
N TYR A 609 14.99 -30.54 24.52
CA TYR A 609 15.72 -31.63 23.85
C TYR A 609 16.95 -32.10 24.63
N SER A 610 17.63 -31.20 25.36
CA SER A 610 18.82 -31.54 26.13
C SER A 610 18.49 -32.29 27.43
N SER A 611 17.30 -32.08 28.00
CA SER A 611 16.79 -32.83 29.16
C SER A 611 16.07 -34.13 28.78
N ALA A 612 15.39 -34.17 27.63
CA ALA A 612 14.82 -35.41 27.09
C ALA A 612 15.89 -36.34 26.47
N GLY A 613 16.99 -35.79 25.94
CA GLY A 613 18.11 -36.51 25.33
C GLY A 613 19.05 -37.22 26.31
N GLY A 614 18.57 -37.59 27.51
CA GLY A 614 19.35 -38.19 28.60
C GLY A 614 19.88 -39.61 28.37
N GLN A 615 19.96 -40.09 27.12
CA GLN A 615 20.69 -41.30 26.75
C GLN A 615 21.86 -40.94 25.83
N SER A 616 23.05 -41.05 26.41
CA SER A 616 24.36 -40.70 25.87
C SER A 616 24.60 -41.04 24.40
N PHE A 617 24.69 -40.00 23.56
CA PHE A 617 25.63 -40.05 22.43
C PHE A 617 27.02 -39.68 22.96
N VAL A 618 27.91 -40.67 23.02
CA VAL A 618 29.30 -40.48 23.45
C VAL A 618 30.09 -39.82 22.32
N SER A 619 30.65 -38.64 22.58
CA SER A 619 31.52 -37.94 21.62
C SER A 619 32.85 -38.70 21.42
N PRO A 620 33.18 -39.16 20.21
CA PRO A 620 34.51 -39.67 19.92
C PRO A 620 35.45 -38.48 19.63
N SER A 621 36.28 -38.13 20.61
CA SER A 621 37.32 -37.10 20.43
C SER A 621 38.67 -37.74 20.12
N ALA A 622 39.28 -37.32 19.01
CA ALA A 622 40.67 -37.53 18.60
C ALA A 622 41.27 -38.95 18.66
N MET A 623 41.45 -39.57 17.49
CA MET A 623 42.76 -40.08 17.04
C MET A 623 42.82 -40.16 15.51
N LEU A 624 43.83 -39.52 14.90
CA LEU A 624 44.15 -39.61 13.47
C LEU A 624 45.45 -40.40 13.29
N PRO A 625 45.44 -41.57 12.62
CA PRO A 625 46.65 -42.21 12.10
C PRO A 625 47.05 -41.57 10.77
N SER A 626 48.33 -41.24 10.59
CA SER A 626 48.89 -40.82 9.30
C SER A 626 49.36 -42.04 8.49
N VAL A 627 48.97 -42.11 7.22
CA VAL A 627 49.55 -43.01 6.20
C VAL A 627 49.64 -42.24 4.89
N ALA A 628 50.73 -42.43 4.14
CA ALA A 628 51.06 -41.62 2.96
C ALA A 628 51.03 -42.42 1.65
N MET A 629 50.62 -41.72 0.58
CA MET A 629 50.89 -41.90 -0.87
C MET A 629 51.03 -43.31 -1.48
N HIS A 630 50.22 -43.59 -2.50
CA HIS A 630 50.73 -43.88 -3.86
C HIS A 630 49.63 -43.73 -4.94
N GLU A 631 50.05 -43.72 -6.20
CA GLU A 631 49.31 -43.46 -7.46
C GLU A 631 48.62 -44.74 -8.01
N PRO A 632 47.93 -44.77 -9.18
CA PRO A 632 47.59 -43.68 -10.12
C PRO A 632 46.09 -43.56 -10.51
N ALA A 633 45.76 -42.59 -11.36
CA ALA A 633 44.41 -42.36 -11.89
C ALA A 633 44.15 -43.12 -13.22
N PRO A 634 42.94 -43.70 -13.43
CA PRO A 634 42.56 -44.31 -14.71
C PRO A 634 41.62 -43.44 -15.56
N ASP A 635 42.10 -43.08 -16.75
CA ASP A 635 41.40 -42.95 -18.05
C ASP A 635 39.89 -42.60 -18.09
N MET A 636 39.55 -41.39 -18.56
CA MET A 636 38.19 -40.98 -18.93
C MET A 636 37.88 -41.22 -20.43
N SER A 637 37.84 -42.49 -20.87
CA SER A 637 37.46 -42.80 -22.26
C SER A 637 36.59 -44.06 -22.46
N ARG A 638 35.34 -44.06 -21.94
CA ARG A 638 34.15 -44.79 -22.47
C ARG A 638 32.91 -44.64 -21.59
N LEU A 639 31.87 -43.96 -22.08
CA LEU A 639 30.47 -44.24 -21.75
C LEU A 639 29.60 -43.89 -22.97
N ASP A 640 28.92 -44.89 -23.53
CA ASP A 640 27.95 -44.70 -24.62
C ASP A 640 26.58 -44.26 -24.09
N PRO A 641 25.82 -43.44 -24.84
CA PRO A 641 24.51 -42.96 -24.40
C PRO A 641 23.42 -44.03 -24.61
N LEU A 642 22.81 -44.51 -23.52
CA LEU A 642 21.63 -45.37 -23.60
C LEU A 642 20.34 -44.55 -23.47
N SER A 643 19.47 -44.72 -24.47
CA SER A 643 18.18 -44.06 -24.58
C SER A 643 17.15 -44.57 -23.58
N VAL A 644 16.35 -43.66 -23.02
CA VAL A 644 15.09 -43.99 -22.36
C VAL A 644 13.95 -43.57 -23.30
N THR A 645 13.20 -44.56 -23.79
CA THR A 645 12.08 -44.34 -24.70
C THR A 645 10.85 -43.83 -23.94
N ALA A 646 10.33 -42.65 -24.32
CA ALA A 646 9.02 -42.21 -23.87
C ALA A 646 7.92 -43.11 -24.47
N SER A 647 6.98 -43.56 -23.64
CA SER A 647 5.81 -44.33 -24.07
C SER A 647 4.58 -43.43 -24.23
N SER A 648 3.71 -43.77 -25.17
CA SER A 648 2.63 -42.92 -25.67
C SER A 648 1.37 -42.93 -24.79
N VAL A 649 0.86 -41.74 -24.47
CA VAL A 649 -0.50 -41.45 -23.97
C VAL A 649 -1.01 -40.26 -24.84
N PRO A 650 -2.29 -40.24 -25.27
CA PRO A 650 -2.64 -39.68 -26.58
C PRO A 650 -2.69 -38.15 -26.67
N GLN A 651 -2.54 -37.66 -27.91
CA GLN A 651 -2.84 -36.29 -28.29
C GLN A 651 -4.36 -36.04 -28.27
N GLU A 652 -4.81 -35.04 -27.53
CA GLU A 652 -5.99 -34.25 -27.90
C GLU A 652 -5.51 -32.88 -28.37
N GLU A 653 -6.10 -32.37 -29.45
CA GLU A 653 -5.54 -31.27 -30.25
C GLU A 653 -5.80 -29.89 -29.64
N TRP A 654 -4.95 -29.47 -28.70
CA TRP A 654 -4.83 -28.06 -28.32
C TRP A 654 -3.87 -27.36 -29.28
N ASN A 655 -4.46 -26.64 -30.25
CA ASN A 655 -3.74 -25.97 -31.34
C ASN A 655 -2.64 -25.04 -30.82
N SER A 656 -1.44 -25.17 -31.40
CA SER A 656 -0.31 -24.27 -31.18
C SER A 656 -0.52 -22.94 -31.90
N ALA A 657 -1.45 -22.12 -31.39
CA ALA A 657 -1.65 -20.75 -31.82
C ALA A 657 -0.80 -19.81 -30.96
N SER A 658 0.31 -19.32 -31.54
CA SER A 658 1.08 -18.11 -31.18
C SER A 658 1.04 -17.62 -29.72
N LEU A 659 2.18 -17.75 -29.03
CA LEU A 659 2.50 -16.81 -27.95
C LEU A 659 2.60 -15.40 -28.55
N ASP A 660 1.59 -14.56 -28.31
CA ASP A 660 1.67 -13.12 -28.53
C ASP A 660 1.74 -12.40 -27.18
N TRP A 661 2.85 -11.71 -26.94
CA TRP A 661 3.05 -10.88 -25.72
C TRP A 661 2.05 -9.71 -25.63
N LEU A 662 1.39 -9.41 -26.75
CA LEU A 662 0.32 -8.43 -26.94
C LEU A 662 -1.11 -9.02 -26.80
N GLY A 663 -1.25 -10.35 -26.73
CA GLY A 663 -2.55 -11.03 -26.85
C GLY A 663 -3.44 -11.03 -25.60
N TRP A 664 -2.95 -10.52 -24.46
CA TRP A 664 -3.71 -10.43 -23.23
C TRP A 664 -4.56 -9.15 -23.24
N ASP A 665 -5.83 -9.26 -23.65
CA ASP A 665 -6.78 -8.16 -23.46
C ASP A 665 -7.18 -8.05 -21.98
N TRP A 666 -6.42 -7.23 -21.24
CA TRP A 666 -6.65 -6.94 -19.83
C TRP A 666 -7.99 -6.22 -19.57
N ASN A 667 -8.70 -5.72 -20.61
CA ASN A 667 -10.06 -5.20 -20.45
C ASN A 667 -11.10 -6.31 -20.26
N ASP A 668 -10.91 -7.44 -20.94
CA ASP A 668 -11.90 -8.52 -20.98
C ASP A 668 -11.45 -9.77 -20.23
N LEU A 669 -11.25 -9.64 -18.92
CA LEU A 669 -11.10 -10.80 -18.02
C LEU A 669 -12.34 -11.73 -18.01
N SER A 670 -13.41 -11.46 -18.77
CA SER A 670 -14.60 -12.33 -18.80
C SER A 670 -14.33 -13.69 -19.45
N HIS A 671 -13.26 -13.86 -20.24
CA HIS A 671 -12.84 -15.17 -20.73
C HIS A 671 -12.38 -16.12 -19.60
N LEU A 672 -11.99 -15.61 -18.42
CA LEU A 672 -11.79 -16.41 -17.20
C LEU A 672 -13.11 -16.73 -16.45
N PHE A 673 -14.25 -16.18 -16.90
CA PHE A 673 -15.53 -16.22 -16.20
C PHE A 673 -16.75 -16.63 -17.05
N LEU A 674 -16.56 -17.02 -18.31
CA LEU A 674 -17.61 -17.69 -19.08
C LEU A 674 -17.94 -19.04 -18.41
N ARG A 675 -19.21 -19.16 -17.99
CA ARG A 675 -19.70 -20.27 -17.18
C ARG A 675 -19.93 -21.50 -18.04
N GLY A 676 -19.47 -22.64 -17.52
CA GLY A 676 -19.59 -23.93 -18.18
C GLY A 676 -20.99 -24.51 -18.30
N GLU A 677 -20.97 -25.74 -18.81
CA GLU A 677 -21.91 -26.81 -18.48
C GLU A 677 -21.28 -27.72 -17.40
#